data_AF-A0A662KKZ3-F1
#
_entry.id   AF-A0A662KKZ3-F1
#
_cell.length_a   1.000
_cell.length_b   1.000
_cell.length_c   1.000
_cell.angle_alpha   90.00
_cell.angle_beta   90.00
_cell.angle_gamma   90.00
#
_symmetry.space_group_name_H-M   'P 1'
#
loop_
_entity.id
_entity.type
_entity.pdbx_description
1 polymer ?
#
loop_
_entity_poly.entity_id
_entity_poly.type
_entity_poly.pdbx_seq_one_letter_code
_entity_poly.pdbx_strand_id
1 'polypeptide(L)'
;MGSNPTPPSGVRRVKLVIVVILLLPTFYLISTGKGEAKIWINEVMYNPDEGGKWIELYNPNNFPVDISGWCISDDPNPYSPGREGACRFPENTIIPEKSYLIIAENGSAFYRRYGFYPDFEIEDSDENVRDLVIESRGFNLSKSGDDIHLFDDGLEEIDVVWYGDGGDLGKEESAPSVRKGCSLSRYRYSGLPSNDFRESNIPTPGAENFLYRKGRISIDIFPRFLPKIEKGKEYSLIFLIKVSLNTSTEEHWRMKAYVVSENDSRYPSTQTWNGEDWIYSYRYAFEGYGNFSGWIALRFCRKYKDYRNIENGNEAFIYVKCEVENDYLIDFKRVYLLDMDNSTSNASEGGLVIGKINEGNKIIMLKSNGTVLSTSISEINHIEDGNPEIEGFFKMYAPFGVRLTLVDERDKVLEDGLFAIRGHFDVNAWMGKYLWIENCGDFPENVIIEGKKRVRVFLYPGEIADINVSEIGGNDILVYVEEDPSICKHLRLPGYKEDISIAWIKIEGAENFNLDPGKTYKVRARVDNNRDDEIRDIIVRFYLDGKEIGRKIYNCIGRYPKYPSAILDTSGLTGRHKITVVIDYEGKTLDKSININISDKELVRNILITKVFCYGFSWFDGKFLEICNQNNRSIDISGWYLTDRPNERVDKQPKIVFPEGSIIEAGSSIVISSNSSAYKNLFSRYPDFEYNFEIPEVKDMIEKGSVVLSNKADVIALKDRYNRTIDAIVYGEWKYVIGWKGKPAGRLRKGEIFERKRENGFYLDTNTSLDWKIVKIGGSKIGVTRFSGRMKVIAAISPDCSLDLLINELLTARRCVIISSYTFGNPWIEDALIRLVERGVNVSILIEGNPVAEKGDESSIIKLKEKGITIYEMKKQGGYRRYRFYHAKYCIIDNRSLIIGSANFDQNGYPKGKGNREWLVIVRNSSVARFFYRLFKMDISMPDVYMVNISTRDEHNKPLASEDRFLPRIEPLEIKDNVTILPIISPDNSEKVLVEILRKAKQSIYIEQMIFDPYDISRLTRELINASRRGVDVKIIANSRYAEKEKLSVLRDYGIEVKLIDPEDLDLKNIHVKGIIVDNSTVVISSINLDHSSVYRNREAGLVIENQELARYFAKAFFLDWRMDIDSSGKDYKNVFLLTLLLCLTSTAILKNRRNKIR
;
A
#
# COMPACT_ATOMS: atom_id res chain seq x y z
N MET A 1 -53.57 -5.45 45.29
CA MET A 1 -54.70 -6.39 45.52
C MET A 1 -55.41 -6.49 44.17
N GLY A 2 -55.49 -7.62 43.45
CA GLY A 2 -55.87 -9.00 43.83
C GLY A 2 -57.21 -9.31 43.11
N SER A 3 -57.55 -10.52 42.62
CA SER A 3 -56.91 -11.85 42.60
C SER A 3 -57.65 -12.81 41.62
N ASN A 4 -57.17 -14.07 41.50
CA ASN A 4 -57.75 -15.32 40.92
C ASN A 4 -59.31 -15.50 40.96
N PRO A 5 -59.97 -16.43 40.19
CA PRO A 5 -59.52 -17.80 39.81
C PRO A 5 -59.99 -18.39 38.43
N THR A 6 -60.08 -19.74 38.31
CA THR A 6 -60.18 -20.65 37.12
C THR A 6 -61.48 -21.53 37.14
N PRO A 7 -61.68 -22.68 36.40
CA PRO A 7 -61.33 -23.20 35.05
C PRO A 7 -62.64 -23.51 34.21
N PRO A 8 -63.05 -24.72 33.65
CA PRO A 8 -62.41 -25.87 32.93
C PRO A 8 -63.14 -26.44 31.64
N SER A 9 -62.43 -27.31 30.87
CA SER A 9 -62.91 -28.48 30.05
C SER A 9 -63.58 -28.33 28.64
N GLY A 10 -63.38 -29.30 27.69
CA GLY A 10 -63.96 -29.22 26.31
C GLY A 10 -63.77 -30.27 25.17
N VAL A 11 -62.95 -31.35 25.25
CA VAL A 11 -62.90 -32.52 24.29
C VAL A 11 -62.26 -32.30 22.87
N ARG A 12 -62.00 -33.38 22.10
CA ARG A 12 -61.09 -33.57 20.92
C ARG A 12 -61.85 -33.69 19.55
N ARG A 13 -61.27 -33.55 18.34
CA ARG A 13 -60.15 -34.32 17.70
C ARG A 13 -59.59 -33.70 16.38
N VAL A 14 -58.26 -33.83 16.16
CA VAL A 14 -57.52 -34.15 14.88
C VAL A 14 -57.62 -33.17 13.69
N LYS A 15 -56.55 -32.79 12.95
CA LYS A 15 -55.06 -32.79 13.04
C LYS A 15 -54.54 -31.87 11.90
N LEU A 16 -53.46 -31.08 12.09
CA LEU A 16 -52.11 -31.26 11.47
C LEU A 16 -51.17 -30.03 11.67
N VAL A 17 -49.96 -30.28 12.22
CA VAL A 17 -48.63 -29.64 11.99
C VAL A 17 -48.52 -28.11 11.74
N ILE A 18 -47.85 -27.39 12.66
CA ILE A 18 -46.43 -26.95 12.55
C ILE A 18 -45.86 -26.75 13.98
N VAL A 19 -44.53 -26.77 14.13
CA VAL A 19 -43.81 -26.76 15.41
C VAL A 19 -43.13 -25.41 15.69
N VAL A 20 -43.14 -24.98 16.95
CA VAL A 20 -42.17 -24.03 17.54
C VAL A 20 -41.69 -24.63 18.87
N ILE A 21 -40.39 -24.66 19.11
CA ILE A 21 -39.79 -25.11 20.38
C ILE A 21 -38.96 -23.97 20.96
N LEU A 22 -39.28 -23.60 22.20
CA LEU A 22 -38.40 -22.93 23.15
C LEU A 22 -37.91 -23.99 24.14
N LEU A 23 -36.63 -23.96 24.50
CA LEU A 23 -36.08 -24.74 25.61
C LEU A 23 -35.20 -23.84 26.49
N LEU A 24 -35.31 -24.04 27.79
CA LEU A 24 -34.51 -23.39 28.83
C LEU A 24 -33.25 -24.24 29.10
N PRO A 25 -32.13 -23.62 29.53
CA PRO A 25 -30.91 -24.36 29.84
C PRO A 25 -31.04 -25.14 31.16
N THR A 26 -30.60 -26.39 31.15
CA THR A 26 -30.35 -27.18 32.38
C THR A 26 -28.98 -26.87 32.95
N PHE A 27 -28.90 -26.70 34.27
CA PHE A 27 -27.62 -26.72 34.99
C PHE A 27 -26.91 -28.06 34.77
N TYR A 28 -25.60 -27.99 34.50
CA TYR A 28 -24.67 -29.10 34.68
C TYR A 28 -23.63 -28.65 35.72
N LEU A 29 -23.45 -29.44 36.79
CA LEU A 29 -22.20 -29.38 37.54
C LEU A 29 -21.13 -30.00 36.65
N ILE A 30 -20.11 -29.21 36.28
CA ILE A 30 -18.87 -29.73 35.71
C ILE A 30 -17.87 -29.80 36.85
N SER A 31 -17.18 -30.94 36.97
CA SER A 31 -16.11 -31.15 37.95
C SER A 31 -14.96 -30.19 37.66
N THR A 32 -14.61 -29.33 38.62
CA THR A 32 -13.38 -28.55 38.59
C THR A 32 -12.20 -29.49 38.82
N GLY A 33 -11.68 -30.08 37.75
CA GLY A 33 -10.30 -30.53 37.76
C GLY A 33 -9.41 -29.30 37.98
N LYS A 34 -8.59 -29.30 39.03
CA LYS A 34 -7.54 -28.30 39.21
C LYS A 34 -6.49 -28.47 38.09
N GLY A 35 -6.73 -27.83 36.95
CA GLY A 35 -5.64 -27.18 36.24
C GLY A 35 -5.32 -25.89 36.98
N GLU A 36 -4.04 -25.59 37.18
CA GLU A 36 -3.59 -24.30 37.69
C GLU A 36 -4.09 -23.18 36.76
N ALA A 37 -4.65 -22.11 37.32
CA ALA A 37 -5.06 -20.94 36.56
C ALA A 37 -3.80 -20.15 36.15
N LYS A 38 -3.33 -20.34 34.92
CA LYS A 38 -2.09 -19.68 34.46
C LYS A 38 -2.41 -18.31 33.86
N ILE A 39 -1.78 -17.27 34.39
CA ILE A 39 -1.68 -15.93 33.79
C ILE A 39 -0.22 -15.73 33.38
N TRP A 40 0.03 -15.03 32.27
CA TRP A 40 1.38 -14.73 31.82
C TRP A 40 1.62 -13.22 31.78
N ILE A 41 2.78 -12.78 32.25
CA ILE A 41 3.36 -11.48 31.91
C ILE A 41 3.68 -11.55 30.41
N ASN A 42 2.91 -10.84 29.59
CA ASN A 42 2.90 -10.99 28.14
C ASN A 42 3.74 -9.93 27.43
N GLU A 43 3.73 -8.70 27.92
CA GLU A 43 4.53 -7.61 27.38
C GLU A 43 4.98 -6.62 28.47
N VAL A 44 6.21 -6.10 28.36
CA VAL A 44 6.78 -5.12 29.32
C VAL A 44 7.42 -3.95 28.59
N MET A 45 6.96 -2.73 28.90
CA MET A 45 7.51 -1.47 28.40
C MET A 45 8.29 -0.75 29.50
N TYR A 46 9.58 -1.09 29.66
CA TYR A 46 10.45 -0.44 30.66
C TYR A 46 11.24 0.77 30.09
N ASN A 47 11.34 0.89 28.76
CA ASN A 47 12.15 1.91 28.09
C ASN A 47 11.38 2.78 27.07
N PRO A 48 10.25 3.42 27.45
CA PRO A 48 9.40 4.17 26.53
C PRO A 48 10.11 5.34 25.84
N ASP A 49 9.66 5.66 24.62
CA ASP A 49 9.96 6.92 23.96
C ASP A 49 9.05 8.05 24.48
N GLU A 50 7.75 7.76 24.51
CA GLU A 50 6.66 8.50 25.13
C GLU A 50 5.64 7.49 25.71
N GLY A 51 4.73 7.92 26.58
CA GLY A 51 3.62 7.09 27.06
C GLY A 51 3.74 6.46 28.45
N GLY A 52 4.86 6.65 29.15
CA GLY A 52 5.10 6.01 30.46
C GLY A 52 5.46 4.53 30.34
N LYS A 53 5.86 3.93 31.46
CA LYS A 53 6.12 2.48 31.51
C LYS A 53 4.81 1.71 31.73
N TRP A 54 4.77 0.45 31.32
CA TRP A 54 3.62 -0.42 31.57
C TRP A 54 3.98 -1.91 31.46
N ILE A 55 3.09 -2.75 32.01
CA ILE A 55 3.15 -4.21 32.00
C ILE A 55 1.79 -4.72 31.52
N GLU A 56 1.79 -5.78 30.73
CA GLU A 56 0.57 -6.48 30.33
C GLU A 56 0.56 -7.92 30.84
N LEU A 57 -0.59 -8.32 31.39
CA LEU A 57 -0.92 -9.70 31.71
C LEU A 57 -1.88 -10.28 30.65
N TYR A 58 -1.68 -11.54 30.28
CA TYR A 58 -2.55 -12.29 29.37
C TYR A 58 -3.14 -13.51 30.06
N ASN A 59 -4.42 -13.79 29.80
CA ASN A 59 -5.10 -15.01 30.20
C ASN A 59 -5.11 -16.05 29.05
N PRO A 60 -4.16 -16.99 28.99
CA PRO A 60 -4.12 -18.06 27.99
C PRO A 60 -5.22 -19.13 28.16
N ASN A 61 -6.04 -19.10 29.22
CA ASN A 61 -7.04 -20.13 29.48
C ASN A 61 -8.27 -20.03 28.55
N ASN A 62 -9.11 -21.06 28.58
CA ASN A 62 -10.44 -21.08 27.95
C ASN A 62 -11.54 -20.83 29.01
N PHE A 63 -11.25 -19.97 29.98
CA PHE A 63 -12.15 -19.51 31.04
C PHE A 63 -11.62 -18.20 31.64
N PRO A 64 -12.48 -17.32 32.19
CA PRO A 64 -12.05 -16.14 32.92
C PRO A 64 -11.34 -16.52 34.22
N VAL A 65 -10.31 -15.76 34.61
CA VAL A 65 -9.57 -15.94 35.86
C VAL A 65 -9.79 -14.71 36.73
N ASP A 66 -10.17 -14.94 37.99
CA ASP A 66 -10.21 -13.91 39.03
C ASP A 66 -8.82 -13.79 39.64
N ILE A 67 -8.28 -12.57 39.67
CA ILE A 67 -6.98 -12.22 40.25
C ILE A 67 -7.14 -11.19 41.39
N SER A 68 -8.34 -11.05 41.94
CA SER A 68 -8.59 -10.22 43.12
C SER A 68 -7.65 -10.63 44.26
N GLY A 69 -6.86 -9.68 44.77
CA GLY A 69 -5.90 -9.95 45.85
C GLY A 69 -4.52 -10.47 45.41
N TRP A 70 -4.30 -10.75 44.12
CA TRP A 70 -2.99 -11.10 43.57
C TRP A 70 -2.04 -9.88 43.57
N CYS A 71 -0.73 -10.12 43.58
CA CYS A 71 0.29 -9.07 43.66
C CYS A 71 1.26 -9.09 42.46
N ILE A 72 1.68 -7.91 42.02
CA ILE A 72 2.86 -7.71 41.16
C ILE A 72 3.96 -7.01 41.96
N SER A 73 5.21 -7.45 41.81
CA SER A 73 6.33 -6.99 42.64
C SER A 73 7.66 -6.97 41.86
N ASP A 74 8.54 -6.05 42.22
CA ASP A 74 9.96 -6.01 41.83
C ASP A 74 10.89 -6.53 42.97
N ASP A 75 10.33 -7.26 43.94
CA ASP A 75 11.05 -8.04 44.96
C ASP A 75 10.57 -9.51 44.87
N PRO A 76 11.44 -10.52 44.91
CA PRO A 76 11.03 -11.93 45.04
C PRO A 76 10.28 -12.25 46.37
N ASN A 77 10.19 -11.28 47.29
CA ASN A 77 9.38 -11.30 48.50
C ASN A 77 8.48 -10.03 48.55
N PRO A 78 7.19 -10.10 48.17
CA PRO A 78 6.32 -8.91 48.05
C PRO A 78 6.01 -8.18 49.37
N TYR A 79 6.43 -8.74 50.52
CA TYR A 79 6.31 -8.11 51.86
C TYR A 79 7.67 -7.79 52.50
N SER A 80 8.74 -7.75 51.71
CA SER A 80 10.08 -7.36 52.13
C SER A 80 10.08 -5.95 52.77
N PRO A 81 10.51 -5.78 54.04
CA PRO A 81 10.49 -4.49 54.71
C PRO A 81 11.67 -3.59 54.30
N GLY A 82 11.78 -3.32 53.00
CA GLY A 82 12.49 -2.17 52.44
C GLY A 82 13.69 -2.48 51.55
N ARG A 83 13.43 -2.59 50.24
CA ARG A 83 14.20 -1.94 49.16
C ARG A 83 13.35 -1.75 47.91
N GLU A 84 12.87 -2.84 47.35
CA GLU A 84 11.92 -2.89 46.23
C GLU A 84 10.45 -2.92 46.76
N GLY A 85 9.43 -3.09 45.91
CA GLY A 85 8.02 -2.90 46.28
C GLY A 85 6.99 -3.80 45.57
N ALA A 86 5.71 -3.61 45.94
CA ALA A 86 4.62 -4.48 45.49
C ALA A 86 3.27 -3.73 45.43
N CYS A 87 2.47 -4.09 44.42
CA CYS A 87 1.14 -3.55 44.16
C CYS A 87 0.13 -4.71 44.00
N ARG A 88 -0.99 -4.65 44.73
CA ARG A 88 -2.04 -5.69 44.74
C ARG A 88 -3.25 -5.28 43.90
N PHE A 89 -3.79 -6.22 43.13
CA PHE A 89 -5.05 -6.02 42.40
C PHE A 89 -6.23 -5.90 43.37
N PRO A 90 -7.08 -4.85 43.24
CA PRO A 90 -8.23 -4.68 44.10
C PRO A 90 -9.33 -5.72 43.82
N GLU A 91 -10.26 -5.85 44.76
CA GLU A 91 -11.44 -6.71 44.67
C GLU A 91 -12.20 -6.59 43.34
N ASN A 92 -12.73 -7.71 42.86
CA ASN A 92 -13.43 -7.84 41.58
C ASN A 92 -12.53 -7.44 40.39
N THR A 93 -11.36 -8.08 40.28
CA THR A 93 -10.45 -7.96 39.13
C THR A 93 -10.35 -9.30 38.41
N ILE A 94 -11.00 -9.40 37.25
CA ILE A 94 -11.14 -10.64 36.48
C ILE A 94 -10.58 -10.41 35.07
N ILE A 95 -9.61 -11.22 34.64
CA ILE A 95 -9.16 -11.24 33.24
C ILE A 95 -10.03 -12.25 32.47
N PRO A 96 -10.81 -11.82 31.46
CA PRO A 96 -11.61 -12.75 30.66
C PRO A 96 -10.75 -13.76 29.89
N GLU A 97 -11.35 -14.84 29.40
CA GLU A 97 -10.63 -15.82 28.55
C GLU A 97 -10.03 -15.14 27.30
N LYS A 98 -8.80 -15.55 26.93
CA LYS A 98 -8.07 -15.02 25.75
C LYS A 98 -7.94 -13.50 25.72
N SER A 99 -7.95 -12.86 26.89
CA SER A 99 -7.94 -11.41 27.03
C SER A 99 -6.72 -10.93 27.81
N TYR A 100 -6.46 -9.63 27.68
CA TYR A 100 -5.32 -8.93 28.26
C TYR A 100 -5.79 -8.04 29.41
N LEU A 101 -4.85 -7.65 30.29
CA LEU A 101 -5.02 -6.64 31.32
C LEU A 101 -3.75 -5.80 31.38
N ILE A 102 -3.88 -4.48 31.30
CA ILE A 102 -2.76 -3.54 31.21
C ILE A 102 -2.61 -2.74 32.50
N ILE A 103 -1.38 -2.67 33.00
CA ILE A 103 -0.97 -1.95 34.20
C ILE A 103 0.01 -0.86 33.78
N ALA A 104 -0.36 0.42 33.93
CA ALA A 104 0.54 1.54 33.65
C ALA A 104 1.22 2.07 34.92
N GLU A 105 2.44 2.57 34.79
CA GLU A 105 3.04 3.44 35.81
C GLU A 105 2.20 4.71 35.98
N ASN A 106 1.80 5.32 34.85
CA ASN A 106 1.00 6.54 34.77
C ASN A 106 -0.01 6.41 33.62
N GLY A 107 -1.27 6.12 33.92
CA GLY A 107 -2.34 5.89 32.93
C GLY A 107 -2.68 7.14 32.12
N SER A 108 -2.51 8.32 32.70
CA SER A 108 -2.60 9.61 31.99
C SER A 108 -1.56 9.71 30.86
N ALA A 109 -0.33 9.23 31.08
CA ALA A 109 0.71 9.15 30.05
C ALA A 109 0.41 8.07 29.02
N PHE A 110 -0.05 6.90 29.47
CA PHE A 110 -0.43 5.79 28.60
C PHE A 110 -1.51 6.22 27.59
N TYR A 111 -2.59 6.85 28.07
CA TYR A 111 -3.68 7.35 27.22
C TYR A 111 -3.18 8.32 26.14
N ARG A 112 -2.24 9.23 26.49
CA ARG A 112 -1.66 10.19 25.52
C ARG A 112 -0.90 9.51 24.37
N ARG A 113 -0.37 8.30 24.58
CA ARG A 113 0.39 7.54 23.57
C ARG A 113 -0.48 6.56 22.78
N TYR A 114 -1.30 5.77 23.47
CA TYR A 114 -2.04 4.66 22.86
C TYR A 114 -3.49 5.00 22.50
N GLY A 115 -4.05 6.10 23.05
CA GLY A 115 -5.38 6.62 22.69
C GLY A 115 -6.55 5.92 23.40
N PHE A 116 -6.26 5.01 24.33
CA PHE A 116 -7.21 4.35 25.22
C PHE A 116 -6.60 4.21 26.62
N TYR A 117 -7.43 3.98 27.64
CA TYR A 117 -6.98 3.85 29.03
C TYR A 117 -6.48 2.43 29.32
N PRO A 118 -5.44 2.26 30.16
CA PRO A 118 -5.10 0.95 30.72
C PRO A 118 -6.18 0.51 31.71
N ASP A 119 -6.21 -0.77 32.08
CA ASP A 119 -7.14 -1.28 33.08
C ASP A 119 -6.81 -0.77 34.49
N PHE A 120 -5.51 -0.63 34.78
CA PHE A 120 -4.98 -0.16 36.07
C PHE A 120 -3.80 0.83 35.94
N GLU A 121 -3.63 1.67 36.95
CA GLU A 121 -2.43 2.50 37.15
C GLU A 121 -1.83 2.38 38.56
N ILE A 122 -0.58 2.84 38.72
CA ILE A 122 0.20 2.80 39.98
C ILE A 122 0.33 4.20 40.58
N GLU A 123 0.53 5.23 39.74
CA GLU A 123 0.31 6.63 40.12
C GLU A 123 -1.15 7.04 39.85
N ASP A 124 -1.87 7.49 40.88
CA ASP A 124 -3.16 8.23 40.77
C ASP A 124 -2.96 9.44 39.83
N SER A 125 -3.39 9.31 38.58
CA SER A 125 -3.02 10.21 37.48
C SER A 125 -4.14 10.52 36.48
N ASP A 126 -5.16 9.67 36.38
CA ASP A 126 -6.42 9.95 35.65
C ASP A 126 -7.62 9.25 36.31
N GLU A 127 -8.62 10.04 36.73
CA GLU A 127 -9.85 9.60 37.44
C GLU A 127 -10.70 8.52 36.73
N ASN A 128 -10.36 8.16 35.48
CA ASN A 128 -11.02 7.14 34.67
C ASN A 128 -10.32 5.76 34.74
N VAL A 129 -9.16 5.66 35.37
CA VAL A 129 -8.39 4.41 35.57
C VAL A 129 -8.61 3.89 37.00
N ARG A 130 -8.36 2.59 37.25
CA ARG A 130 -8.37 2.02 38.61
C ARG A 130 -6.96 2.00 39.20
N ASP A 131 -6.77 2.47 40.42
CA ASP A 131 -5.50 2.29 41.12
C ASP A 131 -5.26 0.81 41.49
N LEU A 132 -4.00 0.37 41.45
CA LEU A 132 -3.55 -0.78 42.24
C LEU A 132 -3.35 -0.38 43.72
N VAL A 133 -3.54 -1.32 44.63
CA VAL A 133 -3.33 -1.10 46.06
C VAL A 133 -1.84 -1.27 46.38
N ILE A 134 -1.14 -0.18 46.67
CA ILE A 134 0.28 -0.21 47.04
C ILE A 134 0.46 -0.91 48.39
N GLU A 135 1.10 -2.08 48.40
CA GLU A 135 1.43 -2.83 49.62
C GLU A 135 2.78 -2.37 50.20
N SER A 136 3.77 -2.16 49.34
CA SER A 136 5.11 -1.69 49.69
C SER A 136 5.62 -0.69 48.66
N ARG A 137 6.22 0.40 49.14
CA ARG A 137 6.71 1.50 48.29
C ARG A 137 8.11 1.20 47.77
N GLY A 138 8.21 0.94 46.47
CA GLY A 138 9.47 0.74 45.75
C GLY A 138 9.23 0.59 44.25
N PHE A 139 8.15 -0.12 43.89
CA PHE A 139 7.85 -0.64 42.56
C PHE A 139 8.21 0.27 41.39
N ASN A 140 9.07 -0.24 40.52
CA ASN A 140 9.67 0.46 39.40
C ASN A 140 9.78 -0.47 38.17
N LEU A 141 10.20 0.09 37.03
CA LEU A 141 10.85 -0.66 35.95
C LEU A 141 12.06 0.15 35.49
N SER A 142 13.22 -0.26 36.00
CA SER A 142 14.55 0.27 35.78
C SER A 142 15.02 0.05 34.35
N LYS A 143 16.06 0.80 33.96
CA LYS A 143 16.66 0.76 32.61
C LYS A 143 18.01 0.08 32.54
N SER A 144 18.62 -0.25 33.68
CA SER A 144 19.78 -1.14 33.72
C SER A 144 19.32 -2.61 33.70
N GLY A 145 18.23 -2.89 34.41
CA GLY A 145 17.52 -4.16 34.49
C GLY A 145 16.64 -4.18 35.74
N ASP A 146 15.71 -5.15 35.80
CA ASP A 146 14.84 -5.46 36.94
C ASP A 146 14.31 -6.90 36.78
N ASP A 147 13.78 -7.46 37.86
CA ASP A 147 12.92 -8.63 37.93
C ASP A 147 11.45 -8.23 38.23
N ILE A 148 10.50 -8.93 37.62
CA ILE A 148 9.05 -8.70 37.77
C ILE A 148 8.38 -10.03 38.10
N HIS A 149 7.79 -10.11 39.29
CA HIS A 149 7.12 -11.30 39.80
C HIS A 149 5.59 -11.10 39.85
N LEU A 150 4.83 -12.12 39.46
CA LEU A 150 3.38 -12.19 39.62
C LEU A 150 3.02 -13.29 40.63
N PHE A 151 2.42 -12.92 41.74
CA PHE A 151 2.00 -13.82 42.83
C PHE A 151 0.48 -13.91 42.94
N ASP A 152 -0.05 -15.08 43.32
CA ASP A 152 -1.47 -15.25 43.66
C ASP A 152 -1.82 -14.74 45.08
N ASP A 153 -3.09 -14.87 45.48
CA ASP A 153 -3.56 -14.49 46.82
C ASP A 153 -3.05 -15.42 47.96
N GLY A 154 -2.49 -16.58 47.59
CA GLY A 154 -1.76 -17.49 48.49
C GLY A 154 -0.25 -17.20 48.58
N LEU A 155 0.26 -16.29 47.74
CA LEU A 155 1.68 -15.97 47.55
C LEU A 155 2.50 -17.07 46.84
N GLU A 156 1.86 -17.92 46.05
CA GLU A 156 2.56 -18.78 45.08
C GLU A 156 2.90 -17.97 43.81
N GLU A 157 4.13 -18.12 43.30
CA GLU A 157 4.58 -17.42 42.09
C GLU A 157 3.97 -18.07 40.84
N ILE A 158 3.28 -17.27 40.02
CA ILE A 158 2.53 -17.70 38.85
C ILE A 158 3.34 -17.52 37.55
N ASP A 159 4.08 -16.42 37.44
CA ASP A 159 4.98 -16.12 36.32
C ASP A 159 6.00 -15.04 36.73
N VAL A 160 7.16 -15.03 36.07
CA VAL A 160 8.27 -14.11 36.36
C VAL A 160 9.01 -13.72 35.07
N VAL A 161 9.49 -12.48 34.99
CA VAL A 161 10.39 -12.01 33.94
C VAL A 161 11.45 -11.07 34.50
N TRP A 162 12.72 -11.37 34.23
CA TRP A 162 13.84 -10.49 34.55
C TRP A 162 14.62 -10.10 33.30
N TYR A 163 15.19 -8.90 33.28
CA TYR A 163 15.85 -8.32 32.11
C TYR A 163 17.05 -7.46 32.50
N GLY A 164 18.02 -7.30 31.59
CA GLY A 164 19.15 -6.37 31.78
C GLY A 164 20.19 -6.89 32.78
N ASP A 165 20.48 -6.14 33.85
CA ASP A 165 21.23 -6.64 35.00
C ASP A 165 20.41 -7.60 35.90
N GLY A 166 19.08 -7.60 35.78
CA GLY A 166 18.16 -8.62 36.27
C GLY A 166 17.85 -8.57 37.76
N GLY A 167 18.05 -7.43 38.43
CA GLY A 167 17.76 -7.27 39.85
C GLY A 167 18.43 -8.32 40.75
N ASP A 168 17.65 -9.01 41.58
CA ASP A 168 18.14 -10.03 42.52
C ASP A 168 18.34 -11.40 41.84
N LEU A 169 17.61 -11.69 40.74
CA LEU A 169 17.80 -12.89 39.90
C LEU A 169 19.05 -12.81 39.00
N GLY A 170 19.46 -11.60 38.63
CA GLY A 170 20.69 -11.33 37.89
C GLY A 170 20.63 -11.56 36.37
N LYS A 171 21.61 -11.02 35.64
CA LYS A 171 21.65 -10.97 34.17
C LYS A 171 21.65 -12.33 33.43
N GLU A 172 21.91 -13.44 34.11
CA GLU A 172 22.01 -14.77 33.47
C GLU A 172 20.60 -15.28 33.15
N GLU A 173 20.42 -15.82 31.93
CA GLU A 173 19.12 -16.16 31.34
C GLU A 173 18.05 -15.03 31.33
N SER A 174 18.47 -13.77 31.52
CA SER A 174 17.60 -12.58 31.44
C SER A 174 17.09 -12.30 30.02
N ALA A 175 15.95 -11.59 29.92
CA ALA A 175 15.35 -11.19 28.65
C ALA A 175 16.22 -10.14 27.91
N PRO A 176 16.25 -10.19 26.57
CA PRO A 176 17.17 -9.38 25.77
C PRO A 176 16.83 -7.88 25.81
N SER A 177 17.83 -7.05 26.09
CA SER A 177 17.66 -5.60 26.26
C SER A 177 17.07 -4.90 25.03
N VAL A 178 16.09 -4.01 25.26
CA VAL A 178 15.32 -3.34 24.20
C VAL A 178 15.73 -1.89 23.97
N ARG A 179 15.62 -1.42 22.73
CA ARG A 179 15.83 -0.03 22.33
C ARG A 179 14.75 0.89 22.92
N LYS A 180 15.05 2.18 23.01
CA LYS A 180 14.07 3.19 23.48
C LYS A 180 12.85 3.22 22.55
N GLY A 181 11.65 3.05 23.11
CA GLY A 181 10.38 2.95 22.38
C GLY A 181 9.99 1.51 21.99
N CYS A 182 10.83 0.53 22.28
CA CYS A 182 10.56 -0.90 22.08
C CYS A 182 10.19 -1.56 23.42
N SER A 183 9.50 -2.70 23.36
CA SER A 183 9.04 -3.49 24.51
C SER A 183 9.63 -4.90 24.52
N LEU A 184 9.55 -5.58 25.66
CA LEU A 184 9.78 -7.02 25.78
C LEU A 184 8.47 -7.76 25.54
N SER A 185 8.32 -8.45 24.41
CA SER A 185 7.15 -9.26 24.08
C SER A 185 7.43 -10.75 24.28
N ARG A 186 6.58 -11.43 25.05
CA ARG A 186 6.62 -12.89 25.21
C ARG A 186 6.17 -13.57 23.91
N TYR A 187 6.96 -14.52 23.42
CA TYR A 187 6.70 -15.24 22.15
C TYR A 187 6.67 -16.77 22.28
N ARG A 188 7.07 -17.30 23.43
CA ARG A 188 6.87 -18.69 23.86
C ARG A 188 6.92 -18.78 25.38
N TYR A 189 6.67 -19.97 25.92
CA TYR A 189 6.81 -20.26 27.33
C TYR A 189 7.72 -21.50 27.50
N SER A 190 8.82 -21.31 28.21
CA SER A 190 9.83 -22.32 28.54
C SER A 190 10.40 -22.16 29.96
N GLY A 191 10.11 -21.04 30.64
CA GLY A 191 10.55 -20.76 32.01
C GLY A 191 11.90 -20.06 32.10
N LEU A 192 12.40 -19.48 31.01
CA LEU A 192 13.64 -18.71 30.95
C LEU A 192 13.41 -17.44 30.11
N PRO A 193 13.51 -16.23 30.67
CA PRO A 193 13.21 -14.98 29.95
C PRO A 193 14.04 -14.74 28.68
N SER A 194 15.32 -15.15 28.68
CA SER A 194 16.22 -15.20 27.51
C SER A 194 15.62 -15.95 26.31
N ASN A 195 14.78 -16.94 26.61
CA ASN A 195 14.12 -17.79 25.64
C ASN A 195 12.67 -17.37 25.38
N ASP A 196 11.99 -16.80 26.37
CA ASP A 196 10.55 -16.53 26.29
C ASP A 196 10.21 -15.15 25.75
N PHE A 197 11.08 -14.15 25.94
CA PHE A 197 10.88 -12.77 25.50
C PHE A 197 11.85 -12.34 24.40
N ARG A 198 11.43 -11.38 23.57
CA ARG A 198 12.30 -10.64 22.65
C ARG A 198 11.92 -9.16 22.62
N GLU A 199 12.77 -8.34 22.02
CA GLU A 199 12.38 -7.00 21.61
C GLU A 199 11.21 -7.05 20.60
N SER A 200 10.17 -6.26 20.84
CA SER A 200 9.20 -5.82 19.83
C SER A 200 9.44 -4.35 19.49
N ASN A 201 9.56 -4.07 18.20
CA ASN A 201 9.69 -2.71 17.66
C ASN A 201 8.33 -1.99 17.50
N ILE A 202 7.22 -2.71 17.73
CA ILE A 202 5.86 -2.18 17.76
C ILE A 202 5.21 -2.71 19.04
N PRO A 203 5.14 -1.90 20.12
CA PRO A 203 4.50 -2.33 21.35
C PRO A 203 3.00 -2.58 21.15
N THR A 204 2.47 -3.64 21.76
CA THR A 204 1.16 -4.25 21.43
C THR A 204 0.13 -4.28 22.56
N PRO A 205 -0.01 -3.24 23.42
CA PRO A 205 -0.91 -3.31 24.56
C PRO A 205 -2.37 -3.53 24.12
N GLY A 206 -3.00 -4.55 24.73
CA GLY A 206 -4.36 -4.99 24.44
C GLY A 206 -4.48 -5.87 23.19
N ALA A 207 -3.38 -6.39 22.64
CA ALA A 207 -3.33 -7.10 21.37
C ALA A 207 -2.35 -8.29 21.35
N GLU A 208 -2.40 -9.09 20.28
CA GLU A 208 -1.46 -10.21 20.11
C GLU A 208 -0.06 -9.70 19.74
N ASN A 209 0.95 -10.11 20.53
CA ASN A 209 2.37 -9.78 20.34
C ASN A 209 2.84 -10.00 18.89
N PHE A 210 3.32 -8.96 18.20
CA PHE A 210 3.82 -9.09 16.83
C PHE A 210 5.06 -9.99 16.74
N LEU A 211 4.94 -11.14 16.06
CA LEU A 211 5.98 -12.17 15.97
C LEU A 211 6.89 -12.02 14.75
N TYR A 212 7.94 -11.20 14.84
CA TYR A 212 9.09 -11.34 13.93
C TYR A 212 9.68 -12.75 14.08
N ARG A 213 9.58 -13.55 13.01
CA ARG A 213 10.16 -14.89 12.93
C ARG A 213 11.62 -14.79 12.49
N LYS A 214 12.56 -14.91 13.43
CA LYS A 214 13.97 -15.17 13.09
C LYS A 214 14.05 -16.38 12.17
N GLY A 215 14.74 -16.23 11.05
CA GLY A 215 14.76 -17.24 10.00
C GLY A 215 15.34 -18.60 10.43
N ARG A 216 15.05 -19.63 9.62
CA ARG A 216 15.57 -20.99 9.78
C ARG A 216 16.18 -21.47 8.47
N ILE A 217 17.34 -22.12 8.56
CA ILE A 217 17.96 -22.86 7.45
C ILE A 217 17.95 -24.37 7.75
N SER A 218 17.91 -25.20 6.70
CA SER A 218 18.00 -26.66 6.80
C SER A 218 18.70 -27.27 5.58
N ILE A 219 19.51 -28.30 5.83
CA ILE A 219 20.02 -29.24 4.83
C ILE A 219 19.01 -30.40 4.78
N ASP A 220 18.07 -30.31 3.84
CA ASP A 220 16.91 -31.20 3.75
C ASP A 220 17.27 -32.58 3.18
N ILE A 221 18.18 -32.60 2.20
CA ILE A 221 18.69 -33.83 1.56
C ILE A 221 20.19 -33.69 1.40
N PHE A 222 20.92 -34.73 1.79
CA PHE A 222 22.37 -34.83 1.65
C PHE A 222 22.78 -36.29 1.46
N PRO A 223 23.89 -36.56 0.76
CA PRO A 223 24.41 -37.92 0.63
C PRO A 223 25.09 -38.33 1.94
N ARG A 224 24.82 -39.56 2.41
CA ARG A 224 25.47 -40.13 3.60
C ARG A 224 26.99 -40.33 3.42
N PHE A 225 27.44 -40.48 2.18
CA PHE A 225 28.84 -40.67 1.82
C PHE A 225 29.32 -39.56 0.88
N LEU A 226 30.62 -39.25 0.92
CA LEU A 226 31.31 -38.37 -0.04
C LEU A 226 32.53 -39.09 -0.66
N PRO A 227 32.81 -38.90 -1.96
CA PRO A 227 33.91 -39.57 -2.64
C PRO A 227 35.22 -38.80 -2.41
N LYS A 228 36.27 -39.48 -1.95
CA LYS A 228 37.61 -38.88 -1.96
C LYS A 228 38.13 -38.71 -3.40
N ILE A 229 39.10 -37.82 -3.55
CA ILE A 229 39.76 -37.54 -4.82
C ILE A 229 40.69 -38.70 -5.17
N GLU A 230 40.49 -39.31 -6.33
CA GLU A 230 41.34 -40.38 -6.87
C GLU A 230 42.78 -39.89 -7.13
N LYS A 231 43.73 -40.82 -7.18
CA LYS A 231 45.14 -40.58 -7.44
C LYS A 231 45.33 -39.89 -8.80
N GLY A 232 46.09 -38.80 -8.80
CA GLY A 232 46.37 -38.01 -10.00
C GLY A 232 45.25 -37.06 -10.44
N LYS A 233 44.02 -37.17 -9.92
CA LYS A 233 42.95 -36.19 -10.15
C LYS A 233 43.13 -34.96 -9.23
N GLU A 234 42.65 -33.80 -9.68
CA GLU A 234 42.64 -32.56 -8.88
C GLU A 234 41.34 -32.39 -8.06
N TYR A 235 40.23 -32.99 -8.51
CA TYR A 235 38.89 -32.85 -7.95
C TYR A 235 38.22 -34.22 -7.76
N SER A 236 37.28 -34.30 -6.82
CA SER A 236 36.41 -35.48 -6.68
C SER A 236 35.29 -35.45 -7.72
N LEU A 237 34.56 -36.56 -7.84
CA LEU A 237 33.18 -36.50 -8.35
C LEU A 237 32.35 -35.47 -7.56
N ILE A 238 31.36 -34.89 -8.24
CA ILE A 238 30.42 -33.96 -7.63
C ILE A 238 29.47 -34.67 -6.69
N PHE A 239 28.92 -33.90 -5.76
CA PHE A 239 27.83 -34.29 -4.89
C PHE A 239 26.91 -33.09 -4.61
N LEU A 240 25.61 -33.32 -4.48
CA LEU A 240 24.62 -32.26 -4.27
C LEU A 240 23.89 -32.37 -2.94
N ILE A 241 23.63 -31.22 -2.31
CA ILE A 241 22.75 -31.11 -1.15
C ILE A 241 21.53 -30.26 -1.49
N LYS A 242 20.35 -30.62 -0.97
CA LYS A 242 19.15 -29.78 -1.03
C LYS A 242 19.09 -28.94 0.24
N VAL A 243 18.95 -27.64 0.08
CA VAL A 243 18.95 -26.66 1.16
C VAL A 243 17.68 -25.83 1.06
N SER A 244 17.03 -25.60 2.19
CA SER A 244 15.93 -24.64 2.32
C SER A 244 16.25 -23.59 3.38
N LEU A 245 15.80 -22.37 3.14
CA LEU A 245 15.93 -21.19 3.97
C LEU A 245 14.57 -20.51 4.04
N ASN A 246 14.11 -20.21 5.24
CA ASN A 246 12.85 -19.56 5.54
C ASN A 246 13.14 -18.34 6.43
N THR A 247 12.98 -17.13 5.91
CA THR A 247 13.29 -15.83 6.59
C THR A 247 12.05 -14.94 6.59
N SER A 248 12.15 -13.73 7.14
CA SER A 248 11.21 -12.69 6.72
C SER A 248 11.42 -12.34 5.24
N THR A 249 10.41 -11.73 4.64
CA THR A 249 10.32 -11.38 3.21
C THR A 249 11.32 -10.31 2.76
N GLU A 250 11.77 -9.45 3.68
CA GLU A 250 12.62 -8.28 3.38
C GLU A 250 14.12 -8.50 3.62
N GLU A 251 14.50 -9.52 4.40
CA GLU A 251 15.89 -9.77 4.83
C GLU A 251 16.81 -10.13 3.64
N HIS A 252 17.87 -9.32 3.42
CA HIS A 252 18.96 -9.71 2.53
C HIS A 252 19.85 -10.77 3.18
N TRP A 253 20.14 -11.84 2.43
CA TRP A 253 20.94 -12.95 2.93
C TRP A 253 22.05 -13.38 1.96
N ARG A 254 23.13 -13.94 2.52
CA ARG A 254 24.29 -14.47 1.79
C ARG A 254 24.68 -15.84 2.30
N MET A 255 24.68 -16.84 1.43
CA MET A 255 24.80 -18.25 1.78
C MET A 255 26.03 -18.92 1.18
N LYS A 256 26.65 -19.81 1.96
CA LYS A 256 27.69 -20.74 1.50
C LYS A 256 27.48 -22.13 2.06
N ALA A 257 27.71 -23.13 1.21
CA ALA A 257 27.80 -24.53 1.58
C ALA A 257 29.26 -24.99 1.43
N TYR A 258 29.78 -25.75 2.39
CA TYR A 258 31.16 -26.23 2.41
C TYR A 258 31.31 -27.54 3.19
N VAL A 259 32.45 -28.23 3.01
CA VAL A 259 32.80 -29.44 3.78
C VAL A 259 34.15 -29.27 4.47
N VAL A 260 34.25 -29.74 5.72
CA VAL A 260 35.46 -29.72 6.55
C VAL A 260 35.69 -31.04 7.30
N SER A 261 36.94 -31.35 7.66
CA SER A 261 37.28 -32.56 8.42
C SER A 261 36.90 -32.50 9.90
N GLU A 262 36.89 -31.30 10.49
CA GLU A 262 36.66 -31.07 11.91
C GLU A 262 35.50 -30.09 12.11
N ASN A 263 34.71 -30.30 13.17
CA ASN A 263 33.66 -29.38 13.58
C ASN A 263 34.25 -27.98 13.82
N ASP A 264 33.62 -26.96 13.27
CA ASP A 264 33.97 -25.54 13.35
C ASP A 264 35.31 -25.12 12.70
N SER A 265 35.93 -26.00 11.90
CA SER A 265 37.03 -25.62 11.01
C SER A 265 36.60 -24.52 10.04
N ARG A 266 37.47 -23.51 9.88
CA ARG A 266 37.23 -22.33 9.03
C ARG A 266 37.81 -22.48 7.61
N TYR A 267 38.36 -23.64 7.26
CA TYR A 267 39.07 -23.87 6.01
C TYR A 267 38.40 -24.99 5.21
N PRO A 268 37.49 -24.70 4.27
CA PRO A 268 36.88 -25.74 3.44
C PRO A 268 37.87 -26.60 2.66
N SER A 269 37.48 -27.86 2.47
CA SER A 269 38.13 -28.83 1.58
C SER A 269 37.54 -28.83 0.16
N THR A 270 36.50 -28.02 -0.08
CA THR A 270 35.63 -28.07 -1.27
C THR A 270 35.62 -26.81 -2.14
N GLN A 271 35.18 -26.99 -3.39
CA GLN A 271 34.58 -25.96 -4.24
C GLN A 271 33.05 -26.09 -4.24
N THR A 272 32.36 -24.99 -4.50
CA THR A 272 30.91 -24.89 -4.69
C THR A 272 30.64 -24.34 -6.09
N TRP A 273 29.67 -24.91 -6.80
CA TRP A 273 29.19 -24.36 -8.08
C TRP A 273 28.24 -23.19 -7.79
N ASN A 274 28.53 -21.99 -8.32
CA ASN A 274 27.68 -20.80 -8.12
C ASN A 274 26.67 -20.55 -9.26
N GLY A 275 26.64 -21.43 -10.28
CA GLY A 275 25.82 -21.27 -11.49
C GLY A 275 26.59 -20.79 -12.73
N GLU A 276 27.81 -20.23 -12.57
CA GLU A 276 28.69 -19.87 -13.69
C GLU A 276 30.10 -20.51 -13.61
N ASP A 277 30.67 -20.63 -12.41
CA ASP A 277 32.03 -21.12 -12.14
C ASP A 277 32.12 -21.97 -10.84
N TRP A 278 33.17 -22.78 -10.72
CA TRP A 278 33.55 -23.44 -9.45
C TRP A 278 34.36 -22.51 -8.54
N ILE A 279 33.77 -22.05 -7.44
CA ILE A 279 34.43 -21.14 -6.48
C ILE A 279 34.84 -21.86 -5.19
N TYR A 280 35.87 -21.37 -4.50
CA TYR A 280 36.28 -21.89 -3.19
C TYR A 280 35.19 -21.66 -2.14
N SER A 281 34.72 -22.74 -1.50
CA SER A 281 33.50 -22.76 -0.66
C SER A 281 33.53 -21.89 0.60
N TYR A 282 34.65 -21.24 0.93
CA TYR A 282 34.69 -20.24 2.00
C TYR A 282 33.97 -18.93 1.64
N ARG A 283 33.84 -18.64 0.33
CA ARG A 283 33.12 -17.48 -0.21
C ARG A 283 31.62 -17.74 -0.17
N TYR A 284 30.83 -16.68 -0.06
CA TYR A 284 29.39 -16.76 -0.36
C TYR A 284 29.21 -17.05 -1.85
N ALA A 285 28.38 -18.04 -2.14
CA ALA A 285 28.12 -18.58 -3.48
C ALA A 285 26.72 -18.21 -3.99
N PHE A 286 25.81 -17.91 -3.07
CA PHE A 286 24.42 -17.53 -3.33
C PHE A 286 24.07 -16.34 -2.44
N GLU A 287 23.28 -15.40 -2.95
CA GLU A 287 22.69 -14.31 -2.17
C GLU A 287 21.30 -13.99 -2.71
N GLY A 288 20.46 -13.36 -1.89
CA GLY A 288 19.07 -13.11 -2.23
C GLY A 288 18.28 -12.43 -1.11
N TYR A 289 16.96 -12.49 -1.23
CA TYR A 289 15.99 -11.93 -0.30
C TYR A 289 14.89 -12.96 -0.06
N GLY A 290 14.36 -13.04 1.17
CA GLY A 290 13.28 -13.97 1.51
C GLY A 290 13.65 -15.44 1.32
N ASN A 291 12.64 -16.30 1.16
CA ASN A 291 12.82 -17.75 1.20
C ASN A 291 13.60 -18.30 -0.01
N PHE A 292 14.48 -19.28 0.24
CA PHE A 292 15.20 -20.06 -0.77
C PHE A 292 14.93 -21.55 -0.60
N SER A 293 14.84 -22.30 -1.68
CA SER A 293 14.97 -23.76 -1.67
C SER A 293 15.63 -24.21 -2.97
N GLY A 294 16.69 -25.02 -2.89
CA GLY A 294 17.49 -25.36 -4.06
C GLY A 294 18.55 -26.42 -3.81
N TRP A 295 19.06 -26.98 -4.90
CA TRP A 295 20.18 -27.92 -4.91
C TRP A 295 21.51 -27.18 -5.09
N ILE A 296 22.50 -27.50 -4.25
CA ILE A 296 23.84 -26.92 -4.27
C ILE A 296 24.85 -28.02 -4.59
N ALA A 297 25.63 -27.86 -5.65
CA ALA A 297 26.68 -28.80 -6.03
C ALA A 297 28.04 -28.43 -5.42
N LEU A 298 28.74 -29.46 -4.95
CA LEU A 298 30.01 -29.40 -4.25
C LEU A 298 30.96 -30.45 -4.83
N ARG A 299 32.28 -30.20 -4.76
CA ARG A 299 33.33 -31.21 -5.00
C ARG A 299 34.57 -30.89 -4.16
N PHE A 300 35.32 -31.90 -3.74
CA PHE A 300 36.62 -31.67 -3.08
C PHE A 300 37.67 -31.16 -4.07
N CYS A 301 38.68 -30.43 -3.57
CA CYS A 301 39.82 -30.00 -4.38
C CYS A 301 41.15 -30.30 -3.65
N ARG A 302 42.03 -31.05 -4.33
CA ARG A 302 43.31 -31.57 -3.79
C ARG A 302 44.28 -30.46 -3.36
N LYS A 303 44.09 -29.23 -3.86
CA LYS A 303 44.90 -28.05 -3.53
C LYS A 303 44.51 -27.37 -2.20
N TYR A 304 43.35 -27.67 -1.61
CA TYR A 304 42.89 -27.00 -0.39
C TYR A 304 43.41 -27.68 0.88
N LYS A 305 43.83 -26.87 1.86
CA LYS A 305 44.62 -27.31 3.02
C LYS A 305 43.95 -28.44 3.81
N ASP A 306 42.66 -28.28 4.09
CA ASP A 306 41.83 -29.20 4.90
C ASP A 306 41.57 -30.53 4.20
N TYR A 307 41.70 -30.59 2.86
CA TYR A 307 41.59 -31.85 2.14
C TYR A 307 42.65 -32.88 2.57
N ARG A 308 43.81 -32.45 3.08
CA ARG A 308 44.83 -33.37 3.64
C ARG A 308 44.34 -34.12 4.89
N ASN A 309 43.42 -33.52 5.63
CA ASN A 309 42.78 -34.15 6.79
C ASN A 309 41.70 -35.11 6.29
N ILE A 310 40.85 -34.68 5.35
CA ILE A 310 39.85 -35.52 4.65
C ILE A 310 40.51 -36.77 4.06
N GLU A 311 41.64 -36.62 3.36
CA GLU A 311 42.41 -37.70 2.71
C GLU A 311 42.81 -38.82 3.69
N ASN A 312 43.05 -38.48 4.97
CA ASN A 312 43.41 -39.43 6.02
C ASN A 312 42.26 -39.74 7.01
N GLY A 313 41.09 -39.11 6.84
CA GLY A 313 39.91 -39.29 7.68
C GLY A 313 38.93 -40.34 7.18
N ASN A 314 38.00 -40.74 8.05
CA ASN A 314 36.88 -41.62 7.74
C ASN A 314 35.53 -40.88 7.61
N GLU A 315 35.45 -39.63 8.08
CA GLU A 315 34.25 -38.80 8.11
C GLU A 315 34.56 -37.31 7.91
N ALA A 316 33.50 -36.53 7.67
CA ALA A 316 33.54 -35.09 7.48
C ALA A 316 32.21 -34.44 7.88
N PHE A 317 32.17 -33.10 7.89
CA PHE A 317 30.98 -32.31 8.19
C PHE A 317 30.63 -31.41 7.01
N ILE A 318 29.44 -31.62 6.43
CA ILE A 318 28.82 -30.66 5.50
C ILE A 318 28.21 -29.54 6.35
N TYR A 319 28.60 -28.31 6.08
CA TYR A 319 28.00 -27.10 6.65
C TYR A 319 27.27 -26.30 5.59
N VAL A 320 26.16 -25.68 5.98
CA VAL A 320 25.60 -24.53 5.29
C VAL A 320 25.50 -23.39 6.29
N LYS A 321 26.11 -22.25 5.94
CA LYS A 321 26.06 -21.02 6.71
C LYS A 321 25.46 -19.91 5.85
N CYS A 322 24.40 -19.30 6.37
CA CYS A 322 23.75 -18.14 5.80
C CYS A 322 23.85 -16.96 6.75
N GLU A 323 24.37 -15.85 6.24
CA GLU A 323 24.41 -14.54 6.89
C GLU A 323 23.11 -13.81 6.52
N VAL A 324 22.39 -13.28 7.51
CA VAL A 324 21.09 -12.64 7.34
C VAL A 324 21.12 -11.33 8.13
N GLU A 325 21.19 -10.20 7.41
CA GLU A 325 21.69 -8.91 7.92
C GLU A 325 22.97 -9.01 8.78
N ASN A 326 22.82 -9.12 10.10
CA ASN A 326 23.90 -9.14 11.10
C ASN A 326 23.99 -10.47 11.86
N ASP A 327 23.08 -11.41 11.60
CA ASP A 327 22.94 -12.70 12.29
C ASP A 327 23.37 -13.87 11.37
N TYR A 328 23.49 -15.07 11.93
CA TYR A 328 23.94 -16.25 11.20
C TYR A 328 23.06 -17.47 11.46
N LEU A 329 22.42 -17.95 10.40
CA LEU A 329 21.71 -19.22 10.36
C LEU A 329 22.70 -20.30 9.90
N ILE A 330 22.80 -21.40 10.65
CA ILE A 330 23.71 -22.50 10.37
C ILE A 330 22.97 -23.82 10.53
N ASP A 331 23.14 -24.72 9.55
CA ASP A 331 22.84 -26.14 9.71
C ASP A 331 24.04 -26.95 9.21
N PHE A 332 24.24 -28.15 9.78
CA PHE A 332 25.33 -29.04 9.41
C PHE A 332 24.91 -30.51 9.48
N LYS A 333 25.65 -31.39 8.80
CA LYS A 333 25.42 -32.83 8.73
C LYS A 333 26.76 -33.58 8.70
N ARG A 334 26.89 -34.59 9.57
CA ARG A 334 28.03 -35.54 9.58
C ARG A 334 27.84 -36.55 8.45
N VAL A 335 28.90 -36.80 7.69
CA VAL A 335 28.92 -37.72 6.53
C VAL A 335 30.20 -38.56 6.53
N TYR A 336 30.17 -39.71 5.87
CA TYR A 336 31.28 -40.65 5.81
C TYR A 336 32.08 -40.50 4.51
N LEU A 337 33.35 -40.87 4.52
CA LEU A 337 34.23 -40.75 3.36
C LEU A 337 34.44 -42.11 2.68
N LEU A 338 34.49 -42.10 1.35
CA LEU A 338 34.80 -43.26 0.51
C LEU A 338 36.18 -43.16 -0.13
N ASP A 339 36.95 -44.24 -0.05
CA ASP A 339 38.18 -44.44 -0.82
C ASP A 339 37.83 -45.12 -2.16
N MET A 340 38.01 -44.38 -3.26
CA MET A 340 37.53 -44.80 -4.58
C MET A 340 38.48 -45.77 -5.30
N ASP A 341 39.79 -45.64 -5.07
CA ASP A 341 40.85 -46.22 -5.91
C ASP A 341 42.01 -46.87 -5.12
N ASN A 342 41.84 -47.17 -3.82
CA ASN A 342 42.91 -47.64 -2.92
C ASN A 342 44.07 -46.65 -2.73
N SER A 343 43.85 -45.34 -2.94
CA SER A 343 44.90 -44.32 -2.79
C SER A 343 44.90 -43.60 -1.44
N THR A 344 43.86 -43.76 -0.61
CA THR A 344 43.67 -43.00 0.64
C THR A 344 43.52 -43.91 1.86
N SER A 345 43.62 -43.35 3.07
CA SER A 345 43.57 -44.14 4.32
C SER A 345 42.24 -43.95 5.07
N ASN A 346 41.92 -44.92 5.94
CA ASN A 346 40.83 -44.90 6.94
C ASN A 346 39.38 -44.77 6.44
N ALA A 347 39.13 -44.56 5.15
CA ALA A 347 37.79 -44.47 4.57
C ALA A 347 37.15 -45.85 4.31
N SER A 348 35.84 -45.86 4.06
CA SER A 348 35.13 -47.06 3.60
C SER A 348 35.41 -47.31 2.11
N GLU A 349 35.39 -48.57 1.67
CA GLU A 349 35.63 -48.90 0.26
C GLU A 349 34.54 -48.32 -0.64
N GLY A 350 34.92 -47.45 -1.56
CA GLY A 350 34.05 -46.86 -2.58
C GLY A 350 34.08 -47.64 -3.89
N GLY A 351 33.06 -47.41 -4.70
CA GLY A 351 32.99 -47.82 -6.09
C GLY A 351 32.11 -46.87 -6.91
N LEU A 352 32.21 -46.96 -8.23
CA LEU A 352 31.44 -46.17 -9.18
C LEU A 352 30.11 -46.83 -9.50
N VAL A 353 29.11 -46.02 -9.83
CA VAL A 353 27.87 -46.45 -10.49
C VAL A 353 27.71 -45.55 -11.72
N ILE A 354 27.80 -46.13 -12.89
CA ILE A 354 27.80 -45.43 -14.18
C ILE A 354 26.63 -45.96 -15.00
N GLY A 355 25.91 -45.09 -15.70
CA GLY A 355 24.76 -45.51 -16.50
C GLY A 355 24.14 -44.36 -17.29
N LYS A 356 22.94 -44.62 -17.83
CA LYS A 356 22.19 -43.66 -18.63
C LYS A 356 20.69 -43.77 -18.40
N ILE A 357 20.05 -42.67 -18.04
CA ILE A 357 18.58 -42.52 -17.96
C ILE A 357 18.02 -41.79 -19.20
N ASN A 358 16.69 -41.78 -19.33
CA ASN A 358 15.99 -41.21 -20.49
C ASN A 358 15.94 -39.67 -20.54
N GLU A 359 16.40 -38.97 -19.49
CA GLU A 359 16.20 -37.53 -19.29
C GLU A 359 17.52 -36.88 -18.80
N GLY A 360 17.99 -35.85 -19.51
CA GLY A 360 19.14 -35.04 -19.09
C GLY A 360 18.83 -34.01 -18.00
N ASN A 361 19.88 -33.39 -17.43
CA ASN A 361 19.78 -32.34 -16.41
C ASN A 361 18.93 -32.70 -15.18
N LYS A 362 18.86 -33.98 -14.82
CA LYS A 362 17.92 -34.50 -13.81
C LYS A 362 18.63 -34.84 -12.51
N ILE A 363 18.14 -34.32 -11.39
CA ILE A 363 18.66 -34.68 -10.07
C ILE A 363 18.33 -36.15 -9.76
N ILE A 364 19.36 -36.90 -9.41
CA ILE A 364 19.31 -38.34 -9.17
C ILE A 364 20.03 -38.70 -7.87
N MET A 365 19.54 -39.75 -7.20
CA MET A 365 20.02 -40.21 -5.91
C MET A 365 20.17 -41.72 -5.90
N LEU A 366 21.27 -42.22 -5.33
CA LEU A 366 21.42 -43.64 -5.02
C LEU A 366 20.95 -43.86 -3.59
N LYS A 367 19.90 -44.65 -3.41
CA LYS A 367 19.37 -45.06 -2.11
C LYS A 367 19.70 -46.52 -1.80
N SER A 368 19.84 -46.83 -0.51
CA SER A 368 19.76 -48.20 0.00
C SER A 368 19.02 -48.18 1.33
N ASN A 369 18.06 -49.10 1.51
CA ASN A 369 17.14 -49.13 2.67
C ASN A 369 16.54 -47.74 3.00
N GLY A 370 16.08 -47.01 1.97
CA GLY A 370 15.52 -45.65 2.07
C GLY A 370 16.54 -44.51 2.30
N THR A 371 17.77 -44.81 2.71
CA THR A 371 18.81 -43.81 3.01
C THR A 371 19.50 -43.36 1.73
N VAL A 372 19.64 -42.04 1.52
CA VAL A 372 20.43 -41.46 0.42
C VAL A 372 21.93 -41.69 0.70
N LEU A 373 22.60 -42.43 -0.17
CA LEU A 373 24.04 -42.69 -0.05
C LEU A 373 24.87 -41.71 -0.90
N SER A 374 24.37 -41.38 -2.10
CA SER A 374 24.99 -40.47 -3.07
C SER A 374 23.94 -39.65 -3.82
N THR A 375 24.33 -38.46 -4.27
CA THR A 375 23.51 -37.51 -5.02
C THR A 375 24.29 -36.98 -6.21
N SER A 376 23.66 -36.90 -7.39
CA SER A 376 24.27 -36.34 -8.61
C SER A 376 23.20 -35.74 -9.51
N ILE A 377 23.60 -35.26 -10.67
CA ILE A 377 22.74 -34.76 -11.74
C ILE A 377 23.09 -35.49 -13.04
N SER A 378 22.08 -35.79 -13.88
CA SER A 378 22.31 -36.40 -15.18
C SER A 378 22.78 -35.38 -16.23
N GLU A 379 23.43 -35.87 -17.28
CA GLU A 379 24.14 -35.05 -18.24
C GLU A 379 23.27 -34.26 -19.23
N ILE A 380 23.90 -33.26 -19.88
CA ILE A 380 23.27 -32.04 -20.43
C ILE A 380 22.77 -31.09 -19.30
N ASN A 381 23.40 -31.18 -18.13
CA ASN A 381 23.26 -30.18 -17.08
C ASN A 381 24.07 -28.89 -17.38
N HIS A 382 24.27 -28.03 -16.38
CA HIS A 382 24.98 -26.76 -16.49
C HIS A 382 26.18 -26.66 -15.54
N ILE A 383 26.77 -27.78 -15.14
CA ILE A 383 27.86 -27.89 -14.16
C ILE A 383 29.13 -28.41 -14.86
N GLU A 384 30.28 -27.81 -14.61
CA GLU A 384 31.57 -28.29 -15.16
C GLU A 384 32.14 -29.43 -14.28
N ASP A 385 31.51 -30.60 -14.28
CA ASP A 385 31.93 -31.73 -13.43
C ASP A 385 33.02 -32.63 -14.07
N GLY A 386 33.15 -32.62 -15.40
CA GLY A 386 34.09 -33.42 -16.18
C GLY A 386 33.47 -34.60 -16.95
N ASN A 387 32.16 -34.79 -16.87
CA ASN A 387 31.41 -35.75 -17.68
C ASN A 387 31.19 -35.24 -19.12
N PRO A 388 30.84 -36.12 -20.09
CA PRO A 388 30.53 -35.73 -21.47
C PRO A 388 29.07 -35.23 -21.62
N GLU A 389 28.79 -34.28 -22.52
CA GLU A 389 27.44 -33.75 -22.83
C GLU A 389 26.52 -34.83 -23.51
N ILE A 390 26.28 -35.97 -22.86
CA ILE A 390 25.44 -37.10 -23.33
C ILE A 390 24.14 -37.12 -22.52
N GLU A 391 23.02 -36.82 -23.16
CA GLU A 391 21.71 -36.69 -22.48
C GLU A 391 21.41 -37.85 -21.52
N GLY A 392 21.27 -37.56 -20.24
CA GLY A 392 20.89 -38.54 -19.24
C GLY A 392 22.00 -39.52 -18.79
N PHE A 393 23.23 -39.40 -19.30
CA PHE A 393 24.39 -40.10 -18.71
C PHE A 393 24.58 -39.67 -17.25
N PHE A 394 25.11 -40.55 -16.41
CA PHE A 394 25.50 -40.21 -15.06
C PHE A 394 26.71 -41.02 -14.59
N LYS A 395 27.54 -40.38 -13.76
CA LYS A 395 28.66 -40.99 -13.05
C LYS A 395 28.53 -40.66 -11.56
N MET A 396 28.22 -41.70 -10.77
CA MET A 396 27.95 -41.61 -9.34
C MET A 396 28.91 -42.50 -8.55
N TYR A 397 28.88 -42.36 -7.22
CA TYR A 397 29.69 -43.13 -6.28
C TYR A 397 28.79 -43.83 -5.25
N ALA A 398 29.25 -44.93 -4.66
CA ALA A 398 28.59 -45.56 -3.52
C ALA A 398 29.56 -46.50 -2.76
N PRO A 399 29.23 -46.95 -1.53
CA PRO A 399 30.01 -47.98 -0.86
C PRO A 399 29.99 -49.30 -1.66
N PHE A 400 31.15 -49.96 -1.74
CA PHE A 400 31.30 -51.22 -2.47
C PHE A 400 30.45 -52.35 -1.86
N GLY A 401 29.95 -53.25 -2.70
CA GLY A 401 29.15 -54.42 -2.29
C GLY A 401 27.72 -54.14 -1.78
N VAL A 402 27.31 -52.87 -1.65
CA VAL A 402 25.94 -52.50 -1.25
C VAL A 402 24.99 -52.58 -2.46
N ARG A 403 23.78 -53.14 -2.27
CA ARG A 403 22.69 -53.06 -3.27
C ARG A 403 22.04 -51.67 -3.23
N LEU A 404 21.82 -51.10 -4.40
CA LEU A 404 21.39 -49.73 -4.62
C LEU A 404 20.13 -49.67 -5.49
N THR A 405 19.34 -48.63 -5.24
CA THR A 405 18.21 -48.20 -6.06
C THR A 405 18.47 -46.78 -6.53
N LEU A 406 18.39 -46.53 -7.84
CA LEU A 406 18.49 -45.19 -8.43
C LEU A 406 17.09 -44.56 -8.44
N VAL A 407 16.97 -43.36 -7.87
CA VAL A 407 15.71 -42.59 -7.84
C VAL A 407 15.94 -41.16 -8.34
N ASP A 408 14.89 -40.49 -8.81
CA ASP A 408 14.91 -39.02 -9.00
C ASP A 408 14.56 -38.25 -7.70
N GLU A 409 14.65 -36.91 -7.74
CA GLU A 409 14.37 -36.04 -6.58
C GLU A 409 12.94 -36.15 -6.00
N ARG A 410 12.04 -36.95 -6.59
CA ARG A 410 10.69 -37.24 -6.08
C ARG A 410 10.54 -38.68 -5.58
N ASP A 411 11.66 -39.36 -5.34
CA ASP A 411 11.76 -40.78 -4.98
C ASP A 411 11.12 -41.75 -6.01
N LYS A 412 10.93 -41.31 -7.25
CA LYS A 412 10.55 -42.21 -8.35
C LYS A 412 11.75 -43.09 -8.70
N VAL A 413 11.60 -44.40 -8.53
CA VAL A 413 12.59 -45.40 -8.99
C VAL A 413 12.80 -45.26 -10.50
N LEU A 414 14.06 -45.12 -10.87
CA LEU A 414 14.55 -45.14 -12.26
C LEU A 414 15.15 -46.51 -12.58
N GLU A 415 15.88 -47.11 -11.62
CA GLU A 415 16.52 -48.42 -11.74
C GLU A 415 16.72 -49.05 -10.35
N ASP A 416 16.73 -50.39 -10.24
CA ASP A 416 16.95 -51.10 -8.97
C ASP A 416 17.81 -52.35 -9.15
N GLY A 417 18.51 -52.77 -8.08
CA GLY A 417 19.42 -53.91 -8.11
C GLY A 417 20.84 -53.56 -8.55
N LEU A 418 21.16 -52.26 -8.59
CA LEU A 418 22.49 -51.74 -8.91
C LEU A 418 23.49 -52.07 -7.79
N PHE A 419 24.76 -52.14 -8.15
CA PHE A 419 25.90 -52.29 -7.24
C PHE A 419 27.02 -51.36 -7.69
N ALA A 420 27.82 -50.89 -6.74
CA ALA A 420 29.02 -50.11 -7.05
C ALA A 420 30.14 -51.03 -7.56
N ILE A 421 30.73 -50.73 -8.71
CA ILE A 421 31.91 -51.41 -9.25
C ILE A 421 33.20 -50.75 -8.75
N ARG A 422 34.26 -51.52 -8.54
CA ARG A 422 35.54 -51.02 -7.99
C ARG A 422 36.70 -51.47 -8.88
N GLY A 423 37.56 -50.51 -9.23
CA GLY A 423 38.39 -50.56 -10.44
C GLY A 423 37.97 -49.46 -11.42
N HIS A 424 38.71 -49.29 -12.50
CA HIS A 424 38.49 -48.23 -13.50
C HIS A 424 38.50 -48.77 -14.93
N PHE A 425 37.78 -48.07 -15.81
CA PHE A 425 38.02 -48.11 -17.25
C PHE A 425 39.16 -47.11 -17.57
N ASP A 426 40.00 -47.40 -18.56
CA ASP A 426 40.81 -46.42 -19.30
C ASP A 426 41.27 -47.07 -20.62
N VAL A 427 41.33 -46.27 -21.68
CA VAL A 427 41.78 -46.71 -23.00
C VAL A 427 42.98 -45.87 -23.42
N ASN A 428 44.00 -46.45 -24.04
CA ASN A 428 45.07 -45.72 -24.72
C ASN A 428 44.85 -45.83 -26.24
N ALA A 429 45.09 -44.75 -26.99
CA ALA A 429 44.83 -44.74 -28.44
C ALA A 429 45.76 -43.80 -29.21
N TRP A 430 46.33 -44.28 -30.32
CA TRP A 430 47.24 -43.53 -31.18
C TRP A 430 47.06 -43.88 -32.66
N MET A 431 47.37 -42.93 -33.56
CA MET A 431 46.97 -43.02 -34.97
C MET A 431 48.11 -42.74 -35.95
N GLY A 432 48.21 -43.57 -36.98
CA GLY A 432 49.05 -43.41 -38.17
C GLY A 432 48.29 -43.86 -39.42
N LYS A 433 48.82 -44.85 -40.16
CA LYS A 433 48.05 -45.56 -41.20
C LYS A 433 46.95 -46.44 -40.60
N TYR A 434 47.21 -46.98 -39.41
CA TYR A 434 46.26 -47.70 -38.57
C TYR A 434 45.96 -46.84 -37.34
N LEU A 435 44.80 -47.06 -36.73
CA LEU A 435 44.44 -46.62 -35.40
C LEU A 435 44.70 -47.81 -34.46
N TRP A 436 45.53 -47.62 -33.46
CA TRP A 436 45.79 -48.59 -32.41
C TRP A 436 45.06 -48.16 -31.14
N ILE A 437 44.48 -49.14 -30.45
CA ILE A 437 43.66 -48.96 -29.25
C ILE A 437 44.03 -50.06 -28.27
N GLU A 438 44.31 -49.70 -27.03
CA GLU A 438 44.75 -50.58 -25.94
C GLU A 438 43.84 -50.35 -24.73
N ASN A 439 43.24 -51.41 -24.17
CA ASN A 439 42.52 -51.32 -22.90
C ASN A 439 43.54 -51.30 -21.75
N CYS A 440 43.59 -50.21 -21.00
CA CYS A 440 44.49 -50.00 -19.87
C CYS A 440 43.80 -50.11 -18.50
N GLY A 441 42.48 -50.33 -18.47
CA GLY A 441 41.67 -50.42 -17.27
C GLY A 441 41.63 -51.82 -16.64
N ASP A 442 40.85 -51.96 -15.56
CA ASP A 442 40.65 -53.20 -14.80
C ASP A 442 39.53 -54.08 -15.39
N PHE A 443 38.72 -53.56 -16.32
CA PHE A 443 37.49 -54.19 -16.81
C PHE A 443 37.54 -54.48 -18.32
N PRO A 444 36.86 -55.54 -18.80
CA PRO A 444 36.55 -55.67 -20.22
C PRO A 444 35.59 -54.55 -20.67
N GLU A 445 35.89 -53.88 -21.77
CA GLU A 445 35.22 -52.63 -22.16
C GLU A 445 34.90 -52.58 -23.65
N ASN A 446 33.87 -51.81 -24.03
CA ASN A 446 33.47 -51.58 -25.41
C ASN A 446 33.98 -50.23 -25.91
N VAL A 447 35.12 -50.22 -26.60
CA VAL A 447 35.65 -49.00 -27.21
C VAL A 447 34.86 -48.67 -28.48
N ILE A 448 34.27 -47.48 -28.50
CA ILE A 448 33.63 -46.87 -29.67
C ILE A 448 34.62 -45.98 -30.39
N ILE A 449 34.60 -46.07 -31.71
CA ILE A 449 35.42 -45.30 -32.63
C ILE A 449 34.48 -44.58 -33.58
N GLU A 450 34.49 -43.26 -33.59
CA GLU A 450 33.55 -42.44 -34.35
C GLU A 450 34.29 -41.51 -35.31
N GLY A 451 34.17 -41.83 -36.60
CA GLY A 451 34.59 -40.99 -37.73
C GLY A 451 33.45 -40.90 -38.76
N LYS A 452 33.74 -41.11 -40.05
CA LYS A 452 32.70 -41.22 -41.10
C LYS A 452 31.84 -42.48 -40.97
N LYS A 453 32.33 -43.50 -40.27
CA LYS A 453 31.57 -44.63 -39.76
C LYS A 453 31.84 -44.76 -38.27
N ARG A 454 30.87 -45.27 -37.53
CA ARG A 454 31.05 -45.72 -36.14
C ARG A 454 31.43 -47.20 -36.14
N VAL A 455 32.48 -47.53 -35.41
CA VAL A 455 32.97 -48.90 -35.17
C VAL A 455 32.94 -49.16 -33.66
N ARG A 456 32.71 -50.41 -33.26
CA ARG A 456 32.73 -50.88 -31.86
C ARG A 456 33.72 -52.03 -31.76
N VAL A 457 34.59 -51.97 -30.77
CA VAL A 457 35.57 -53.01 -30.41
C VAL A 457 35.27 -53.43 -28.97
N PHE A 458 35.40 -54.71 -28.66
CA PHE A 458 35.40 -55.18 -27.28
C PHE A 458 36.81 -55.64 -26.94
N LEU A 459 37.36 -55.18 -25.81
CA LEU A 459 38.74 -55.44 -25.38
C LEU A 459 38.74 -55.89 -23.92
N TYR A 460 39.42 -57.01 -23.63
CA TYR A 460 39.80 -57.37 -22.27
C TYR A 460 40.99 -56.51 -21.78
N PRO A 461 41.21 -56.37 -20.46
CA PRO A 461 42.35 -55.64 -19.90
C PRO A 461 43.70 -56.08 -20.51
N GLY A 462 44.45 -55.11 -21.05
CA GLY A 462 45.73 -55.34 -21.72
C GLY A 462 45.64 -55.85 -23.17
N GLU A 463 44.46 -55.98 -23.76
CA GLU A 463 44.32 -56.27 -25.20
C GLU A 463 44.50 -55.01 -26.05
N ILE A 464 45.10 -55.20 -27.24
CA ILE A 464 45.33 -54.16 -28.24
C ILE A 464 44.63 -54.57 -29.55
N ALA A 465 43.85 -53.65 -30.12
CA ALA A 465 43.31 -53.76 -31.48
C ALA A 465 43.97 -52.75 -32.43
N ASP A 466 44.29 -53.19 -33.65
CA ASP A 466 44.69 -52.33 -34.76
C ASP A 466 43.60 -52.29 -35.85
N ILE A 467 43.20 -51.07 -36.25
CA ILE A 467 42.13 -50.85 -37.22
C ILE A 467 42.61 -49.93 -38.33
N ASN A 468 42.35 -50.29 -39.57
CA ASN A 468 42.74 -49.52 -40.74
C ASN A 468 41.93 -48.21 -40.85
N VAL A 469 42.61 -47.06 -40.85
CA VAL A 469 41.94 -45.74 -40.82
C VAL A 469 41.04 -45.51 -42.03
N SER A 470 41.30 -46.16 -43.18
CA SER A 470 40.42 -46.06 -44.36
C SER A 470 39.05 -46.73 -44.17
N GLU A 471 38.90 -47.65 -43.22
CA GLU A 471 37.65 -48.37 -42.98
C GLU A 471 36.68 -47.54 -42.13
N ILE A 472 37.21 -46.82 -41.12
CA ILE A 472 36.50 -45.81 -40.33
C ILE A 472 36.21 -44.56 -41.20
N GLY A 473 37.27 -44.01 -41.81
CA GLY A 473 37.25 -42.82 -42.64
C GLY A 473 37.00 -41.51 -41.88
N GLY A 474 37.40 -40.38 -42.48
CA GLY A 474 37.29 -39.05 -41.87
C GLY A 474 38.64 -38.48 -41.46
N ASN A 475 38.67 -37.19 -41.14
CA ASN A 475 39.89 -36.48 -40.73
C ASN A 475 39.96 -36.27 -39.21
N ASP A 476 38.83 -36.36 -38.54
CA ASP A 476 38.70 -36.37 -37.09
C ASP A 476 38.13 -37.74 -36.69
N ILE A 477 38.72 -38.37 -35.66
CA ILE A 477 38.24 -39.63 -35.09
C ILE A 477 38.21 -39.47 -33.56
N LEU A 478 37.03 -39.67 -32.98
CA LEU A 478 36.86 -39.78 -31.53
C LEU A 478 36.94 -41.26 -31.14
N VAL A 479 37.75 -41.58 -30.13
CA VAL A 479 37.79 -42.90 -29.49
C VAL A 479 37.30 -42.75 -28.06
N TYR A 480 36.32 -43.54 -27.62
CA TYR A 480 35.78 -43.45 -26.26
C TYR A 480 35.23 -44.78 -25.75
N VAL A 481 35.22 -45.01 -24.43
CA VAL A 481 34.67 -46.22 -23.82
C VAL A 481 33.14 -46.11 -23.72
N GLU A 482 32.37 -47.12 -24.15
CA GLU A 482 30.89 -47.04 -24.14
C GLU A 482 30.31 -47.08 -22.72
N GLU A 483 30.93 -47.85 -21.83
CA GLU A 483 30.58 -47.97 -20.41
C GLU A 483 30.87 -46.69 -19.61
N ASP A 484 31.89 -45.92 -20.01
CA ASP A 484 32.24 -44.63 -19.40
C ASP A 484 32.78 -43.63 -20.44
N PRO A 485 31.90 -42.96 -21.19
CA PRO A 485 32.31 -42.04 -22.27
C PRO A 485 33.01 -40.75 -21.79
N SER A 486 33.22 -40.56 -20.47
CA SER A 486 34.15 -39.52 -19.99
C SER A 486 35.60 -39.83 -20.38
N ILE A 487 35.90 -41.11 -20.61
CA ILE A 487 37.18 -41.59 -21.12
C ILE A 487 37.13 -41.52 -22.64
N CYS A 488 37.63 -40.40 -23.18
CA CYS A 488 37.73 -40.19 -24.62
C CYS A 488 39.10 -39.63 -25.04
N LYS A 489 39.56 -40.01 -26.23
CA LYS A 489 40.74 -39.47 -26.91
C LYS A 489 40.31 -38.95 -28.28
N HIS A 490 40.65 -37.69 -28.59
CA HIS A 490 40.32 -37.08 -29.88
C HIS A 490 41.55 -37.05 -30.80
N LEU A 491 41.48 -37.76 -31.92
CA LEU A 491 42.59 -37.96 -32.85
C LEU A 491 42.28 -37.26 -34.19
N ARG A 492 43.29 -36.65 -34.83
CA ARG A 492 43.13 -35.98 -36.14
C ARG A 492 44.18 -36.43 -37.15
N LEU A 493 43.75 -36.64 -38.40
CA LEU A 493 44.65 -36.75 -39.54
C LEU A 493 45.40 -35.42 -39.74
N PRO A 494 46.72 -35.41 -39.99
CA PRO A 494 47.48 -34.17 -40.10
C PRO A 494 47.03 -33.30 -41.29
N GLY A 495 46.41 -32.15 -40.99
CA GLY A 495 46.31 -31.02 -41.91
C GLY A 495 44.92 -30.64 -42.43
N TYR A 496 44.04 -30.11 -41.56
CA TYR A 496 43.28 -28.86 -41.83
C TYR A 496 42.62 -28.37 -40.53
N LYS A 497 42.62 -27.04 -40.31
CA LYS A 497 41.92 -26.34 -39.20
C LYS A 497 41.66 -24.90 -39.64
N GLU A 498 40.43 -24.41 -39.49
CA GLU A 498 40.14 -22.97 -39.60
C GLU A 498 40.64 -22.24 -38.36
N ASP A 499 41.31 -21.09 -38.49
CA ASP A 499 42.01 -20.40 -37.39
C ASP A 499 41.16 -20.27 -36.11
N ILE A 500 39.91 -19.85 -36.28
CA ILE A 500 38.91 -19.66 -35.21
C ILE A 500 37.55 -20.16 -35.71
N SER A 501 36.71 -20.68 -34.81
CA SER A 501 35.40 -21.25 -35.19
C SER A 501 34.31 -20.97 -34.17
N ILE A 502 33.08 -20.74 -34.64
CA ILE A 502 31.87 -20.68 -33.79
C ILE A 502 31.28 -22.09 -33.70
N ALA A 503 31.62 -22.84 -32.64
CA ALA A 503 31.14 -24.22 -32.49
C ALA A 503 29.61 -24.28 -32.36
N TRP A 504 29.01 -23.45 -31.50
CA TRP A 504 27.56 -23.37 -31.33
C TRP A 504 27.06 -21.98 -30.94
N ILE A 505 25.75 -21.77 -31.09
CA ILE A 505 24.98 -20.70 -30.45
C ILE A 505 23.88 -21.39 -29.64
N LYS A 506 23.85 -21.18 -28.32
CA LYS A 506 22.84 -21.71 -27.38
C LYS A 506 22.07 -20.51 -26.77
N ILE A 507 20.83 -20.74 -26.35
CA ILE A 507 20.03 -19.74 -25.62
C ILE A 507 19.75 -20.34 -24.23
N GLU A 508 20.28 -19.69 -23.19
CA GLU A 508 20.11 -20.18 -21.81
C GLU A 508 18.63 -20.07 -21.40
N GLY A 509 18.08 -21.14 -20.83
CA GLY A 509 16.67 -21.21 -20.42
C GLY A 509 15.64 -21.43 -21.54
N ALA A 510 16.05 -21.94 -22.71
CA ALA A 510 15.14 -22.20 -23.83
C ALA A 510 15.41 -23.52 -24.56
N GLU A 511 14.48 -24.47 -24.46
CA GLU A 511 14.46 -25.68 -25.28
C GLU A 511 13.95 -25.39 -26.71
N ASN A 512 14.52 -26.08 -27.70
CA ASN A 512 14.02 -26.11 -29.09
C ASN A 512 13.83 -24.72 -29.76
N PHE A 513 14.57 -23.70 -29.29
CA PHE A 513 14.52 -22.30 -29.78
C PHE A 513 13.13 -21.63 -29.76
N ASN A 514 12.18 -22.16 -28.98
CA ASN A 514 10.88 -21.53 -28.75
C ASN A 514 10.94 -20.68 -27.47
N LEU A 515 10.54 -19.41 -27.56
CA LEU A 515 10.60 -18.45 -26.46
C LEU A 515 9.20 -17.89 -26.11
N ASP A 516 9.04 -17.49 -24.86
CA ASP A 516 7.92 -16.65 -24.45
C ASP A 516 8.19 -15.17 -24.81
N PRO A 517 7.15 -14.40 -25.20
CA PRO A 517 7.25 -12.95 -25.34
C PRO A 517 7.42 -12.27 -23.98
N GLY A 518 8.08 -11.11 -23.96
CA GLY A 518 8.22 -10.29 -22.74
C GLY A 518 9.21 -10.78 -21.69
N LYS A 519 10.17 -11.64 -22.04
CA LYS A 519 11.22 -12.14 -21.15
C LYS A 519 12.61 -11.79 -21.69
N THR A 520 13.61 -11.76 -20.81
CA THR A 520 15.02 -11.74 -21.21
C THR A 520 15.62 -13.14 -21.24
N TYR A 521 16.39 -13.44 -22.29
CA TYR A 521 17.17 -14.67 -22.43
C TYR A 521 18.65 -14.32 -22.68
N LYS A 522 19.58 -15.16 -22.21
CA LYS A 522 21.02 -14.98 -22.40
C LYS A 522 21.47 -15.85 -23.58
N VAL A 523 21.81 -15.20 -24.69
CA VAL A 523 22.33 -15.84 -25.91
C VAL A 523 23.83 -16.00 -25.73
N ARG A 524 24.35 -17.24 -25.78
CA ARG A 524 25.79 -17.54 -25.75
C ARG A 524 26.23 -18.13 -27.08
N ALA A 525 27.47 -17.85 -27.45
CA ALA A 525 28.19 -18.61 -28.47
C ALA A 525 29.43 -19.24 -27.86
N ARG A 526 29.86 -20.39 -28.38
CA ARG A 526 31.20 -20.95 -28.11
C ARG A 526 32.13 -20.58 -29.25
N VAL A 527 33.26 -19.99 -28.90
CA VAL A 527 34.31 -19.52 -29.83
C VAL A 527 35.61 -20.24 -29.50
N ASP A 528 36.04 -21.13 -30.39
CA ASP A 528 37.26 -21.92 -30.26
C ASP A 528 38.36 -21.33 -31.14
N ASN A 529 39.54 -21.06 -30.57
CA ASN A 529 40.77 -20.86 -31.36
C ASN A 529 41.40 -22.23 -31.62
N ASN A 530 41.63 -22.53 -32.90
CA ASN A 530 42.19 -23.80 -33.35
C ASN A 530 43.71 -23.75 -33.61
N ARG A 531 44.30 -22.55 -33.71
CA ARG A 531 45.75 -22.36 -33.87
C ARG A 531 46.53 -22.78 -32.62
N ASP A 532 47.83 -22.98 -32.81
CA ASP A 532 48.77 -23.27 -31.71
C ASP A 532 49.17 -22.01 -30.92
N ASP A 533 48.96 -20.81 -31.49
CA ASP A 533 49.26 -19.49 -30.92
C ASP A 533 48.00 -18.65 -30.62
N GLU A 534 48.17 -17.45 -30.04
CA GLU A 534 47.05 -16.56 -29.71
C GLU A 534 46.62 -15.68 -30.88
N ILE A 535 45.34 -15.72 -31.23
CA ILE A 535 44.71 -14.75 -32.15
C ILE A 535 44.39 -13.47 -31.36
N ARG A 536 44.61 -12.29 -31.95
CA ARG A 536 44.44 -10.98 -31.30
C ARG A 536 43.33 -10.10 -31.89
N ASP A 537 42.92 -9.12 -31.10
CA ASP A 537 41.99 -8.04 -31.47
C ASP A 537 40.65 -8.54 -32.03
N ILE A 538 39.97 -9.36 -31.24
CA ILE A 538 38.77 -10.11 -31.64
C ILE A 538 37.50 -9.41 -31.12
N ILE A 539 36.53 -9.17 -31.99
CA ILE A 539 35.24 -8.57 -31.65
C ILE A 539 34.11 -9.54 -32.01
N VAL A 540 33.37 -10.02 -31.01
CA VAL A 540 32.19 -10.86 -31.18
C VAL A 540 30.93 -10.03 -30.99
N ARG A 541 30.06 -9.95 -32.00
CA ARG A 541 28.78 -9.23 -31.98
C ARG A 541 27.61 -10.18 -32.13
N PHE A 542 26.49 -9.82 -31.52
CA PHE A 542 25.22 -10.55 -31.53
C PHE A 542 24.17 -9.66 -32.18
N TYR A 543 23.43 -10.21 -33.14
CA TYR A 543 22.38 -9.51 -33.87
C TYR A 543 21.06 -10.28 -33.77
N LEU A 544 19.96 -9.55 -33.70
CA LEU A 544 18.59 -10.03 -33.88
C LEU A 544 18.02 -9.33 -35.12
N ASP A 545 17.62 -10.09 -36.14
CA ASP A 545 17.07 -9.58 -37.42
C ASP A 545 17.94 -8.47 -38.06
N GLY A 546 19.25 -8.56 -37.90
CA GLY A 546 20.23 -7.58 -38.41
C GLY A 546 20.51 -6.38 -37.48
N LYS A 547 19.81 -6.24 -36.36
CA LYS A 547 20.07 -5.21 -35.34
C LYS A 547 20.99 -5.74 -34.24
N GLU A 548 22.08 -5.04 -33.93
CA GLU A 548 23.00 -5.44 -32.85
C GLU A 548 22.28 -5.40 -31.48
N ILE A 549 22.34 -6.51 -30.74
CA ILE A 549 21.78 -6.67 -29.38
C ILE A 549 22.87 -6.74 -28.30
N GLY A 550 24.14 -6.89 -28.68
CA GLY A 550 25.28 -6.84 -27.77
C GLY A 550 26.59 -7.25 -28.43
N ARG A 551 27.71 -6.98 -27.75
CA ARG A 551 29.05 -7.35 -28.21
C ARG A 551 30.03 -7.60 -27.07
N LYS A 552 31.08 -8.38 -27.34
CA LYS A 552 32.22 -8.63 -26.46
C LYS A 552 33.52 -8.47 -27.24
N ILE A 553 34.50 -7.80 -26.65
CA ILE A 553 35.84 -7.58 -27.21
C ILE A 553 36.82 -8.43 -26.40
N TYR A 554 37.78 -9.06 -27.09
CA TYR A 554 38.86 -9.83 -26.49
C TYR A 554 40.20 -9.38 -27.10
N ASN A 555 41.12 -8.92 -26.24
CA ASN A 555 42.47 -8.52 -26.67
C ASN A 555 43.22 -9.71 -27.31
N CYS A 556 43.00 -10.93 -26.79
CA CYS A 556 43.39 -12.17 -27.44
C CYS A 556 42.45 -13.34 -27.06
N ILE A 557 42.48 -14.39 -27.88
CA ILE A 557 41.95 -15.71 -27.56
C ILE A 557 43.08 -16.73 -27.81
N GLY A 558 43.66 -17.28 -26.74
CA GLY A 558 44.50 -18.48 -26.80
C GLY A 558 43.68 -19.78 -26.87
N ARG A 559 44.33 -20.93 -26.67
CA ARG A 559 43.75 -22.28 -26.88
C ARG A 559 42.49 -22.62 -26.05
N TYR A 560 42.14 -21.84 -25.04
CA TYR A 560 40.93 -22.04 -24.23
C TYR A 560 39.71 -21.35 -24.87
N PRO A 561 38.60 -22.08 -25.13
CA PRO A 561 37.40 -21.51 -25.74
C PRO A 561 36.85 -20.32 -24.96
N LYS A 562 36.25 -19.36 -25.68
CA LYS A 562 35.50 -18.26 -25.06
C LYS A 562 34.01 -18.44 -25.24
N TYR A 563 33.27 -17.97 -24.25
CA TYR A 563 31.81 -18.03 -24.21
C TYR A 563 31.19 -16.62 -24.17
N PRO A 564 31.37 -15.79 -25.21
CA PRO A 564 30.71 -14.48 -25.29
C PRO A 564 29.19 -14.63 -25.23
N SER A 565 28.53 -13.59 -24.70
CA SER A 565 27.08 -13.55 -24.57
C SER A 565 26.47 -12.17 -24.81
N ALA A 566 25.20 -12.15 -25.19
CA ALA A 566 24.34 -10.96 -25.19
C ALA A 566 22.97 -11.30 -24.58
N ILE A 567 22.23 -10.27 -24.15
CA ILE A 567 20.87 -10.43 -23.61
C ILE A 567 19.87 -10.07 -24.70
N LEU A 568 19.08 -11.07 -25.09
CA LEU A 568 17.90 -10.94 -25.93
C LEU A 568 16.71 -10.53 -25.04
N ASP A 569 16.00 -9.45 -25.39
CA ASP A 569 14.69 -9.13 -24.81
C ASP A 569 13.61 -9.48 -25.85
N THR A 570 12.64 -10.31 -25.49
CA THR A 570 11.52 -10.73 -26.35
C THR A 570 10.29 -9.82 -26.23
N SER A 571 10.39 -8.70 -25.51
CA SER A 571 9.32 -7.72 -25.34
C SER A 571 8.88 -7.10 -26.66
N GLY A 572 7.62 -7.34 -27.04
CA GLY A 572 7.04 -6.84 -28.29
C GLY A 572 7.44 -7.62 -29.55
N LEU A 573 8.06 -8.79 -29.41
CA LEU A 573 8.36 -9.71 -30.51
C LEU A 573 7.32 -10.85 -30.60
N THR A 574 7.02 -11.29 -31.82
CA THR A 574 6.08 -12.40 -32.11
C THR A 574 6.45 -13.07 -33.44
N GLY A 575 6.33 -14.40 -33.50
CA GLY A 575 6.66 -15.19 -34.70
C GLY A 575 8.15 -15.54 -34.79
N ARG A 576 8.67 -15.70 -36.02
CA ARG A 576 10.04 -16.16 -36.26
C ARG A 576 11.01 -15.00 -36.38
N HIS A 577 12.16 -15.13 -35.70
CA HIS A 577 13.26 -14.16 -35.76
C HIS A 577 14.60 -14.88 -35.96
N LYS A 578 15.60 -14.19 -36.50
CA LYS A 578 16.95 -14.72 -36.76
C LYS A 578 17.96 -14.10 -35.79
N ILE A 579 18.67 -14.94 -35.04
CA ILE A 579 19.87 -14.54 -34.29
C ILE A 579 21.09 -14.82 -35.17
N THR A 580 22.01 -13.85 -35.26
CA THR A 580 23.31 -14.00 -35.93
C THR A 580 24.44 -13.62 -34.96
N VAL A 581 25.49 -14.41 -34.89
CA VAL A 581 26.72 -14.10 -34.14
C VAL A 581 27.85 -13.92 -35.15
N VAL A 582 28.57 -12.81 -35.06
CA VAL A 582 29.63 -12.41 -36.00
C VAL A 582 30.93 -12.19 -35.21
N ILE A 583 32.03 -12.76 -35.66
CA ILE A 583 33.39 -12.53 -35.16
C ILE A 583 34.17 -11.76 -36.22
N ASP A 584 34.72 -10.59 -35.88
CA ASP A 584 35.84 -9.98 -36.62
C ASP A 584 37.15 -10.29 -35.89
N TYR A 585 38.19 -10.65 -36.64
CA TYR A 585 39.54 -10.92 -36.13
C TYR A 585 40.58 -10.80 -37.25
N GLU A 586 41.75 -10.20 -37.02
CA GLU A 586 42.88 -10.16 -37.98
C GLU A 586 42.52 -9.73 -39.43
N GLY A 587 41.46 -8.92 -39.63
CA GLY A 587 40.96 -8.50 -40.95
C GLY A 587 40.04 -9.52 -41.67
N LYS A 588 39.69 -10.63 -41.00
CA LYS A 588 38.71 -11.63 -41.41
C LYS A 588 37.40 -11.47 -40.62
N THR A 589 36.31 -11.95 -41.19
CA THR A 589 34.99 -12.03 -40.53
C THR A 589 34.42 -13.45 -40.68
N LEU A 590 33.80 -13.97 -39.62
CA LEU A 590 33.10 -15.26 -39.57
C LEU A 590 31.71 -15.05 -38.93
N ASP A 591 30.65 -15.63 -39.48
CA ASP A 591 29.32 -15.63 -38.85
C ASP A 591 28.71 -17.02 -38.67
N LYS A 592 27.75 -17.11 -37.74
CA LYS A 592 26.87 -18.25 -37.55
C LYS A 592 25.48 -17.76 -37.17
N SER A 593 24.45 -18.48 -37.57
CA SER A 593 23.05 -18.07 -37.44
C SER A 593 22.18 -19.18 -36.86
N ILE A 594 21.18 -18.80 -36.05
CA ILE A 594 20.07 -19.67 -35.62
C ILE A 594 18.73 -18.94 -35.78
N ASN A 595 17.64 -19.69 -35.92
CA ASN A 595 16.28 -19.13 -35.92
C ASN A 595 15.61 -19.43 -34.58
N ILE A 596 14.84 -18.47 -34.07
CA ILE A 596 13.98 -18.58 -32.90
C ILE A 596 12.52 -18.38 -33.28
N ASN A 597 11.60 -18.85 -32.44
CA ASN A 597 10.17 -18.66 -32.60
C ASN A 597 9.55 -18.17 -31.28
N ILE A 598 8.81 -17.07 -31.32
CA ILE A 598 8.26 -16.40 -30.15
C ILE A 598 6.73 -16.49 -30.21
N SER A 599 6.11 -17.05 -29.17
CA SER A 599 4.67 -17.36 -29.20
C SER A 599 3.80 -16.09 -29.18
N ASP A 600 2.82 -16.03 -30.07
CA ASP A 600 1.80 -14.96 -30.08
C ASP A 600 0.76 -15.19 -28.96
N LYS A 601 0.21 -14.10 -28.41
CA LYS A 601 -0.70 -14.08 -27.25
C LYS A 601 -1.73 -12.96 -27.41
N GLU A 602 -3.01 -13.24 -27.12
CA GLU A 602 -4.07 -12.23 -27.13
C GLU A 602 -3.69 -10.99 -26.28
N LEU A 603 -3.91 -9.78 -26.80
CA LEU A 603 -3.73 -8.54 -26.07
C LEU A 603 -5.05 -8.12 -25.43
N VAL A 604 -5.16 -8.30 -24.11
CA VAL A 604 -6.28 -7.78 -23.32
C VAL A 604 -6.29 -6.24 -23.36
N ARG A 605 -7.47 -5.64 -23.47
CA ARG A 605 -7.68 -4.19 -23.50
C ARG A 605 -8.76 -3.77 -22.49
N ASN A 606 -9.01 -2.47 -22.38
CA ASN A 606 -10.04 -1.87 -21.54
C ASN A 606 -9.86 -2.12 -20.02
N ILE A 607 -8.66 -2.52 -19.59
CA ILE A 607 -8.21 -2.40 -18.20
C ILE A 607 -7.49 -1.06 -18.09
N LEU A 608 -8.00 -0.15 -17.25
CA LEU A 608 -7.49 1.22 -17.15
C LEU A 608 -7.09 1.56 -15.72
N ILE A 609 -5.99 2.28 -15.56
CA ILE A 609 -5.70 3.09 -14.38
C ILE A 609 -6.71 4.25 -14.37
N THR A 610 -7.43 4.43 -13.26
CA THR A 610 -8.56 5.37 -13.16
C THR A 610 -8.42 6.37 -12.02
N LYS A 611 -7.60 6.08 -11.01
CA LYS A 611 -7.16 7.06 -10.00
C LYS A 611 -5.69 6.87 -9.69
N VAL A 612 -4.97 7.96 -9.43
CA VAL A 612 -3.56 7.92 -8.96
C VAL A 612 -3.31 9.04 -7.95
N PHE A 613 -2.79 8.67 -6.78
CA PHE A 613 -2.51 9.53 -5.64
C PHE A 613 -1.06 9.35 -5.14
N CYS A 614 -0.30 10.45 -5.04
CA CYS A 614 1.16 10.40 -4.86
C CYS A 614 1.72 11.17 -3.63
N TYR A 615 0.88 11.58 -2.67
CA TYR A 615 1.26 12.53 -1.61
C TYR A 615 1.09 12.02 -0.18
N GLY A 616 2.19 11.86 0.56
CA GLY A 616 2.13 11.67 2.02
C GLY A 616 1.75 12.95 2.79
N PHE A 617 0.95 12.77 3.84
CA PHE A 617 0.59 13.71 4.91
C PHE A 617 1.09 13.17 6.25
N SER A 618 1.03 13.96 7.32
CA SER A 618 1.44 13.54 8.68
C SER A 618 0.47 12.58 9.38
N TRP A 619 -0.65 12.24 8.73
CA TRP A 619 -1.73 11.37 9.23
C TRP A 619 -2.19 10.35 8.16
N PHE A 620 -1.56 10.35 6.98
CA PHE A 620 -1.83 9.47 5.84
C PHE A 620 -0.60 9.53 4.93
N ASP A 621 0.32 8.61 5.15
CA ASP A 621 1.60 8.48 4.45
C ASP A 621 1.48 7.67 3.15
N GLY A 622 0.45 6.82 3.06
CA GLY A 622 0.16 5.98 1.91
C GLY A 622 -0.04 6.73 0.58
N LYS A 623 0.41 6.09 -0.49
CA LYS A 623 0.09 6.42 -1.90
C LYS A 623 -0.84 5.34 -2.44
N PHE A 624 -1.63 5.61 -3.47
CA PHE A 624 -2.49 4.57 -4.04
C PHE A 624 -2.92 4.85 -5.48
N LEU A 625 -3.39 3.79 -6.16
CA LEU A 625 -4.01 3.88 -7.48
C LEU A 625 -5.18 2.89 -7.60
N GLU A 626 -6.12 3.20 -8.48
CA GLU A 626 -7.32 2.39 -8.75
C GLU A 626 -7.30 1.91 -10.21
N ILE A 627 -7.43 0.61 -10.44
CA ILE A 627 -7.50 -0.02 -11.77
C ILE A 627 -8.93 -0.54 -11.98
N CYS A 628 -9.53 -0.26 -13.13
CA CYS A 628 -10.89 -0.67 -13.48
C CYS A 628 -10.89 -1.60 -14.70
N ASN A 629 -11.67 -2.68 -14.63
CA ASN A 629 -11.97 -3.54 -15.77
C ASN A 629 -13.26 -3.09 -16.45
N GLN A 630 -13.17 -2.45 -17.62
CA GLN A 630 -14.36 -2.03 -18.38
C GLN A 630 -14.91 -3.13 -19.31
N ASN A 631 -14.37 -4.34 -19.28
CA ASN A 631 -14.89 -5.47 -20.07
C ASN A 631 -16.11 -6.11 -19.39
N ASN A 632 -16.91 -6.80 -20.20
CA ASN A 632 -18.04 -7.62 -19.76
C ASN A 632 -17.63 -9.03 -19.28
N ARG A 633 -16.32 -9.31 -19.16
CA ARG A 633 -15.76 -10.54 -18.59
C ARG A 633 -14.73 -10.18 -17.52
N SER A 634 -14.63 -11.01 -16.49
CA SER A 634 -13.57 -10.96 -15.48
C SER A 634 -12.22 -11.30 -16.14
N ILE A 635 -11.14 -10.68 -15.67
CA ILE A 635 -9.81 -10.79 -16.27
C ILE A 635 -8.79 -11.24 -15.22
N ASP A 636 -8.08 -12.33 -15.51
CA ASP A 636 -6.87 -12.75 -14.81
C ASP A 636 -5.74 -11.76 -15.10
N ILE A 637 -5.22 -11.14 -14.05
CA ILE A 637 -4.09 -10.20 -14.08
C ILE A 637 -2.84 -10.76 -13.38
N SER A 638 -2.80 -12.04 -13.05
CA SER A 638 -1.63 -12.64 -12.37
C SER A 638 -0.35 -12.43 -13.19
N GLY A 639 0.76 -12.06 -12.56
CA GLY A 639 2.00 -11.71 -13.25
C GLY A 639 1.98 -10.41 -14.07
N TRP A 640 0.84 -9.70 -14.16
CA TRP A 640 0.82 -8.30 -14.60
C TRP A 640 1.47 -7.43 -13.54
N TYR A 641 1.90 -6.22 -13.89
CA TYR A 641 2.65 -5.38 -12.96
C TYR A 641 2.54 -3.88 -13.26
N LEU A 642 2.94 -3.08 -12.28
CA LEU A 642 3.02 -1.62 -12.38
C LEU A 642 4.50 -1.19 -12.31
N THR A 643 4.90 -0.17 -13.08
CA THR A 643 6.28 0.34 -13.11
C THR A 643 6.35 1.85 -13.40
N ASP A 644 7.33 2.54 -12.78
CA ASP A 644 7.70 3.94 -13.05
C ASP A 644 8.70 4.10 -14.22
N ARG A 645 9.25 2.99 -14.74
CA ARG A 645 10.28 2.98 -15.80
C ARG A 645 9.92 2.08 -17.00
N PRO A 646 8.73 2.21 -17.61
CA PRO A 646 8.20 1.29 -18.61
C PRO A 646 8.97 1.17 -19.94
N ASN A 647 10.04 1.97 -20.12
CA ASN A 647 10.93 1.95 -21.28
C ASN A 647 12.26 1.25 -21.01
N GLU A 648 12.58 0.91 -19.75
CA GLU A 648 13.73 0.06 -19.43
C GLU A 648 13.50 -1.36 -19.95
N ARG A 649 14.60 -2.10 -20.17
CA ARG A 649 14.56 -3.53 -20.52
C ARG A 649 13.83 -4.31 -19.41
N VAL A 650 13.07 -5.37 -19.73
CA VAL A 650 12.11 -5.97 -18.77
C VAL A 650 12.73 -6.47 -17.46
N ASP A 651 14.00 -6.87 -17.47
CA ASP A 651 14.81 -7.26 -16.30
C ASP A 651 15.27 -6.07 -15.43
N LYS A 652 15.30 -4.86 -15.99
CA LYS A 652 15.71 -3.61 -15.33
C LYS A 652 14.56 -2.72 -14.87
N GLN A 653 13.32 -3.06 -15.23
CA GLN A 653 12.14 -2.34 -14.76
C GLN A 653 11.90 -2.65 -13.28
N PRO A 654 12.04 -1.68 -12.35
CA PRO A 654 11.45 -1.81 -11.02
C PRO A 654 9.94 -1.99 -11.16
N LYS A 655 9.36 -2.93 -10.42
CA LYS A 655 7.96 -3.32 -10.60
C LYS A 655 7.33 -3.97 -9.38
N ILE A 656 6.05 -3.67 -9.17
CA ILE A 656 5.18 -4.38 -8.23
C ILE A 656 4.22 -5.27 -9.04
N VAL A 657 4.21 -6.56 -8.75
CA VAL A 657 3.60 -7.60 -9.60
C VAL A 657 2.39 -8.22 -8.89
N PHE A 658 1.28 -8.38 -9.61
CA PHE A 658 0.09 -9.05 -9.07
C PHE A 658 0.36 -10.55 -8.85
N PRO A 659 0.08 -11.11 -7.66
CA PRO A 659 0.32 -12.52 -7.35
C PRO A 659 -0.61 -13.45 -8.14
N GLU A 660 -0.35 -14.76 -8.07
CA GLU A 660 -1.21 -15.77 -8.69
C GLU A 660 -2.63 -15.78 -8.09
N GLY A 661 -3.63 -16.00 -8.94
CA GLY A 661 -5.05 -15.89 -8.56
C GLY A 661 -5.58 -14.46 -8.46
N SER A 662 -4.90 -13.48 -9.06
CA SER A 662 -5.35 -12.08 -9.11
C SER A 662 -6.34 -11.87 -10.26
N ILE A 663 -7.60 -11.54 -9.93
CA ILE A 663 -8.69 -11.35 -10.90
C ILE A 663 -9.34 -9.98 -10.69
N ILE A 664 -9.62 -9.24 -11.77
CA ILE A 664 -10.53 -8.10 -11.76
C ILE A 664 -11.87 -8.52 -12.39
N GLU A 665 -12.93 -8.53 -11.59
CA GLU A 665 -14.30 -8.84 -12.04
C GLU A 665 -14.81 -7.90 -13.14
N ALA A 666 -15.79 -8.37 -13.92
CA ALA A 666 -16.41 -7.58 -14.99
C ALA A 666 -17.02 -6.27 -14.46
N GLY A 667 -16.61 -5.11 -15.01
CA GLY A 667 -17.10 -3.79 -14.61
C GLY A 667 -16.61 -3.27 -13.25
N SER A 668 -15.75 -3.99 -12.53
CA SER A 668 -15.28 -3.61 -11.20
C SER A 668 -14.00 -2.76 -11.21
N SER A 669 -13.58 -2.31 -10.03
CA SER A 669 -12.26 -1.72 -9.81
C SER A 669 -11.58 -2.39 -8.61
N ILE A 670 -10.25 -2.52 -8.69
CA ILE A 670 -9.36 -2.83 -7.56
C ILE A 670 -8.53 -1.61 -7.19
N VAL A 671 -8.12 -1.50 -5.92
CA VAL A 671 -7.22 -0.46 -5.42
C VAL A 671 -5.93 -1.08 -4.90
N ILE A 672 -4.81 -0.47 -5.26
CA ILE A 672 -3.46 -0.83 -4.83
C ILE A 672 -2.95 0.33 -3.94
N SER A 673 -2.55 0.07 -2.70
CA SER A 673 -2.01 1.11 -1.79
C SER A 673 -0.59 0.80 -1.30
N SER A 674 0.20 1.84 -1.01
CA SER A 674 1.53 1.73 -0.40
C SER A 674 1.50 1.89 1.14
N ASN A 675 0.33 1.69 1.75
CA ASN A 675 0.05 1.60 3.21
C ASN A 675 -1.47 1.39 3.35
N SER A 676 -1.92 0.17 3.67
CA SER A 676 -3.36 -0.12 3.77
C SER A 676 -4.05 0.47 4.99
N SER A 677 -3.35 0.67 6.10
CA SER A 677 -3.90 1.26 7.33
C SER A 677 -4.25 2.74 7.13
N ALA A 678 -3.36 3.51 6.49
CA ALA A 678 -3.64 4.88 6.06
C ALA A 678 -4.87 4.92 5.13
N TYR A 679 -4.93 4.02 4.13
CA TYR A 679 -6.06 3.92 3.21
C TYR A 679 -7.39 3.62 3.94
N LYS A 680 -7.39 2.64 4.85
CA LYS A 680 -8.53 2.27 5.70
C LYS A 680 -9.01 3.43 6.58
N ASN A 681 -8.10 4.19 7.17
CA ASN A 681 -8.44 5.34 8.01
C ASN A 681 -9.14 6.47 7.23
N LEU A 682 -8.83 6.66 5.94
CA LEU A 682 -9.44 7.72 5.12
C LEU A 682 -10.69 7.28 4.35
N PHE A 683 -10.79 6.01 3.97
CA PHE A 683 -11.87 5.47 3.12
C PHE A 683 -12.80 4.46 3.82
N SER A 684 -12.55 4.16 5.10
CA SER A 684 -13.30 3.21 5.93
C SER A 684 -13.37 1.78 5.36
N ARG A 685 -12.42 1.42 4.49
CA ARG A 685 -12.22 0.07 3.94
C ARG A 685 -10.74 -0.13 3.58
N TYR A 686 -10.24 -1.35 3.65
CA TYR A 686 -8.94 -1.69 3.08
C TYR A 686 -8.92 -1.52 1.54
N PRO A 687 -7.73 -1.37 0.93
CA PRO A 687 -7.54 -1.57 -0.49
C PRO A 687 -7.65 -3.06 -0.85
N ASP A 688 -7.57 -3.39 -2.13
CA ASP A 688 -7.69 -4.76 -2.64
C ASP A 688 -6.31 -5.46 -2.72
N PHE A 689 -5.23 -4.67 -2.82
CA PHE A 689 -3.82 -5.09 -2.78
C PHE A 689 -2.94 -4.01 -2.12
N GLU A 690 -1.74 -4.39 -1.66
CA GLU A 690 -0.74 -3.44 -1.17
C GLU A 690 0.74 -3.75 -1.50
N TYR A 691 1.64 -2.84 -1.09
CA TYR A 691 3.09 -2.94 -1.26
C TYR A 691 3.82 -2.01 -0.26
N ASN A 692 5.09 -2.27 0.09
CA ASN A 692 5.89 -1.70 1.19
C ASN A 692 5.33 -1.87 2.63
N PHE A 693 4.23 -2.59 2.80
CA PHE A 693 3.58 -2.90 4.09
C PHE A 693 2.90 -4.26 3.96
N GLU A 694 2.85 -5.03 5.05
CA GLU A 694 2.15 -6.33 5.12
C GLU A 694 1.02 -6.23 6.18
N ILE A 695 -0.24 -6.13 5.75
CA ILE A 695 -1.43 -6.19 6.62
C ILE A 695 -2.19 -7.49 6.32
N PRO A 696 -2.39 -8.42 7.30
CA PRO A 696 -2.92 -9.76 7.05
C PRO A 696 -4.29 -9.87 6.34
N GLU A 697 -5.12 -8.82 6.38
CA GLU A 697 -6.40 -8.78 5.67
C GLU A 697 -6.32 -8.31 4.20
N VAL A 698 -5.12 -7.98 3.70
CA VAL A 698 -4.86 -7.45 2.35
C VAL A 698 -3.96 -8.40 1.56
N LYS A 699 -3.88 -8.24 0.24
CA LYS A 699 -3.03 -9.06 -0.64
C LYS A 699 -1.76 -8.31 -1.06
N ASP A 700 -0.61 -8.87 -0.75
CA ASP A 700 0.68 -8.30 -1.12
C ASP A 700 0.92 -8.38 -2.63
N MET A 701 1.48 -7.32 -3.20
CA MET A 701 2.08 -7.35 -4.53
C MET A 701 3.55 -7.77 -4.43
N ILE A 702 3.98 -8.66 -5.33
CA ILE A 702 5.36 -9.16 -5.35
C ILE A 702 6.28 -8.05 -5.87
N GLU A 703 7.06 -7.44 -4.99
CA GLU A 703 7.96 -6.34 -5.32
C GLU A 703 9.27 -6.83 -5.96
N LYS A 704 9.73 -6.13 -6.99
CA LYS A 704 10.98 -6.39 -7.72
C LYS A 704 11.66 -5.08 -8.03
N GLY A 705 12.30 -4.50 -7.00
CA GLY A 705 12.86 -3.15 -7.01
C GLY A 705 11.79 -2.06 -6.81
N SER A 706 12.17 -0.97 -6.16
CA SER A 706 11.23 0.06 -5.68
C SER A 706 10.55 0.85 -6.83
N VAL A 707 9.23 0.77 -6.90
CA VAL A 707 8.38 1.59 -7.79
C VAL A 707 7.98 2.88 -7.09
N VAL A 708 8.52 3.99 -7.57
CA VAL A 708 8.26 5.30 -6.95
C VAL A 708 7.09 6.01 -7.63
N LEU A 709 6.01 6.26 -6.88
CA LEU A 709 5.04 7.30 -7.22
C LEU A 709 5.60 8.68 -6.83
N SER A 710 6.18 9.42 -7.78
CA SER A 710 6.66 10.79 -7.60
C SER A 710 5.53 11.79 -7.40
N ASN A 711 5.75 12.83 -6.59
CA ASN A 711 4.79 13.92 -6.39
C ASN A 711 5.06 15.16 -7.27
N LYS A 712 6.13 15.16 -8.08
CA LYS A 712 6.47 16.27 -8.99
C LYS A 712 6.05 15.98 -10.43
N ALA A 713 6.49 14.83 -10.93
CA ALA A 713 6.30 14.36 -12.29
C ALA A 713 6.66 12.88 -12.38
N ASP A 714 5.89 12.10 -13.14
CA ASP A 714 6.20 10.70 -13.39
C ASP A 714 5.50 10.10 -14.61
N VAL A 715 5.83 8.84 -14.88
CA VAL A 715 4.99 7.92 -15.65
C VAL A 715 4.66 6.73 -14.77
N ILE A 716 3.44 6.22 -14.84
CA ILE A 716 3.07 4.92 -14.27
C ILE A 716 2.37 4.14 -15.37
N ALA A 717 2.88 2.95 -15.67
CA ALA A 717 2.32 2.04 -16.65
C ALA A 717 1.84 0.76 -16.00
N LEU A 718 0.64 0.31 -16.37
CA LEU A 718 0.17 -1.04 -16.18
C LEU A 718 0.70 -1.89 -17.35
N LYS A 719 1.41 -2.96 -17.01
CA LYS A 719 2.04 -3.91 -17.93
C LYS A 719 1.41 -5.29 -17.74
N ASP A 720 1.19 -6.03 -18.81
CA ASP A 720 0.84 -7.45 -18.68
C ASP A 720 2.08 -8.33 -18.37
N ARG A 721 1.83 -9.63 -18.15
CA ARG A 721 2.88 -10.64 -17.92
C ARG A 721 3.85 -10.84 -19.12
N TYR A 722 3.72 -10.05 -20.18
CA TYR A 722 4.55 -10.04 -21.39
C TYR A 722 5.18 -8.66 -21.68
N ASN A 723 5.26 -7.76 -20.68
CA ASN A 723 5.81 -6.38 -20.77
C ASN A 723 5.08 -5.47 -21.80
N ARG A 724 3.86 -5.84 -22.23
CA ARG A 724 3.05 -4.98 -23.10
C ARG A 724 2.32 -3.95 -22.24
N THR A 725 2.42 -2.68 -22.58
CA THR A 725 1.68 -1.61 -21.87
C THR A 725 0.19 -1.75 -22.17
N ILE A 726 -0.62 -1.91 -21.13
CA ILE A 726 -2.08 -2.03 -21.22
C ILE A 726 -2.75 -0.66 -21.02
N ASP A 727 -2.25 0.13 -20.06
CA ASP A 727 -2.60 1.54 -19.86
C ASP A 727 -1.42 2.28 -19.20
N ALA A 728 -1.37 3.60 -19.34
CA ALA A 728 -0.40 4.43 -18.65
C ALA A 728 -0.93 5.85 -18.36
N ILE A 729 -0.42 6.46 -17.29
CA ILE A 729 -0.52 7.91 -17.06
C ILE A 729 0.88 8.52 -17.08
N VAL A 730 1.06 9.60 -17.84
CA VAL A 730 2.24 10.49 -17.74
C VAL A 730 1.79 11.81 -17.14
N TYR A 731 2.48 12.32 -16.13
CA TYR A 731 2.09 13.54 -15.41
C TYR A 731 3.27 14.43 -15.02
N GLY A 732 2.99 15.74 -14.93
CA GLY A 732 3.88 16.77 -14.41
C GLY A 732 5.01 17.26 -15.33
N GLU A 733 5.75 16.34 -15.94
CA GLU A 733 6.79 16.58 -16.96
C GLU A 733 6.66 15.52 -18.06
N TRP A 734 7.18 15.82 -19.26
CA TRP A 734 7.05 14.88 -20.37
C TRP A 734 8.05 13.74 -20.22
N LYS A 735 7.53 12.52 -20.04
CA LYS A 735 8.23 11.27 -20.27
C LYS A 735 7.59 10.57 -21.48
N TYR A 736 8.39 9.98 -22.36
CA TYR A 736 7.88 9.06 -23.38
C TYR A 736 7.38 7.77 -22.71
N VAL A 737 6.31 7.18 -23.24
CA VAL A 737 5.91 5.78 -22.99
C VAL A 737 5.09 5.27 -24.16
N ILE A 738 5.22 3.97 -24.46
CA ILE A 738 4.41 3.31 -25.50
C ILE A 738 2.92 3.38 -25.10
N GLY A 739 2.09 3.91 -26.01
CA GLY A 739 0.65 4.12 -25.83
C GLY A 739 0.27 5.60 -25.73
N TRP A 740 0.91 6.34 -24.82
CA TRP A 740 0.58 7.73 -24.48
C TRP A 740 0.85 8.73 -25.61
N LYS A 741 -0.01 9.74 -25.75
CA LYS A 741 0.06 10.78 -26.79
C LYS A 741 -0.05 12.19 -26.21
N GLY A 742 0.80 13.08 -26.73
CA GLY A 742 0.78 14.51 -26.41
C GLY A 742 1.35 14.85 -25.02
N LYS A 743 0.91 15.99 -24.48
CA LYS A 743 1.42 16.54 -23.21
C LYS A 743 1.04 15.66 -22.01
N PRO A 744 1.87 15.63 -20.94
CA PRO A 744 1.51 14.98 -19.68
C PRO A 744 0.26 15.61 -19.04
N ALA A 745 -0.36 14.88 -18.12
CA ALA A 745 -1.32 15.45 -17.18
C ALA A 745 -0.64 16.52 -16.30
N GLY A 746 -1.44 17.33 -15.60
CA GLY A 746 -0.94 18.42 -14.75
C GLY A 746 -0.06 17.96 -13.59
N ARG A 747 0.38 18.88 -12.74
CA ARG A 747 0.99 18.55 -11.44
C ARG A 747 -0.09 18.53 -10.38
N LEU A 748 -0.16 17.45 -9.60
CA LEU A 748 -0.95 17.44 -8.36
C LEU A 748 -0.36 18.43 -7.37
N ARG A 749 -1.19 18.94 -6.46
CA ARG A 749 -0.74 19.59 -5.21
C ARG A 749 -1.08 18.68 -4.03
N LYS A 750 -0.55 18.97 -2.85
CA LYS A 750 -0.88 18.22 -1.63
C LYS A 750 -2.40 18.25 -1.39
N GLY A 751 -2.99 17.07 -1.16
CA GLY A 751 -4.45 16.90 -1.08
C GLY A 751 -5.16 16.62 -2.42
N GLU A 752 -4.45 16.50 -3.54
CA GLU A 752 -5.07 16.26 -4.86
C GLU A 752 -4.75 14.87 -5.40
N ILE A 753 -5.70 14.33 -6.17
CA ILE A 753 -5.65 13.02 -6.82
C ILE A 753 -6.02 13.18 -8.31
N PHE A 754 -5.38 12.41 -9.19
CA PHE A 754 -5.86 12.27 -10.57
C PHE A 754 -7.07 11.33 -10.57
N GLU A 755 -8.17 11.73 -11.21
CA GLU A 755 -9.34 10.88 -11.46
C GLU A 755 -9.62 10.90 -12.98
N ARG A 756 -9.66 9.73 -13.61
CA ARG A 756 -9.99 9.58 -15.04
C ARG A 756 -11.46 9.97 -15.24
N LYS A 757 -11.74 10.75 -16.27
CA LYS A 757 -13.08 11.26 -16.60
C LYS A 757 -13.95 10.13 -17.10
N ARG A 758 -15.27 10.30 -16.92
CA ARG A 758 -16.29 9.40 -17.47
C ARG A 758 -17.22 10.14 -18.43
N GLU A 759 -17.65 9.43 -19.46
CA GLU A 759 -18.70 9.85 -20.40
C GLU A 759 -19.64 8.66 -20.62
N ASN A 760 -20.96 8.90 -20.57
CA ASN A 760 -21.99 7.86 -20.70
C ASN A 760 -21.83 6.64 -19.77
N GLY A 761 -21.16 6.82 -18.62
CA GLY A 761 -20.87 5.80 -17.60
C GLY A 761 -19.45 5.21 -17.67
N PHE A 762 -18.85 5.17 -18.86
CA PHE A 762 -17.54 4.59 -19.12
C PHE A 762 -16.41 5.60 -18.89
N TYR A 763 -15.23 5.13 -18.50
CA TYR A 763 -14.01 5.93 -18.43
C TYR A 763 -13.46 6.21 -19.84
N LEU A 764 -13.06 7.46 -20.07
CA LEU A 764 -12.43 7.90 -21.33
C LEU A 764 -11.01 7.34 -21.46
N ASP A 765 -10.67 6.85 -22.66
CA ASP A 765 -9.29 6.46 -22.99
C ASP A 765 -8.89 6.93 -24.41
N THR A 766 -8.44 8.18 -24.49
CA THR A 766 -7.72 8.72 -25.65
C THR A 766 -6.21 8.46 -25.57
N ASN A 767 -5.73 7.84 -24.48
CA ASN A 767 -4.32 7.73 -24.10
C ASN A 767 -3.64 9.11 -23.97
N THR A 768 -4.35 10.12 -23.45
CA THR A 768 -3.84 11.50 -23.32
C THR A 768 -4.18 12.16 -21.99
N SER A 769 -3.55 13.31 -21.72
CA SER A 769 -3.90 14.18 -20.59
C SER A 769 -5.34 14.72 -20.61
N LEU A 770 -6.07 14.60 -21.72
CA LEU A 770 -7.49 14.95 -21.79
C LEU A 770 -8.37 13.95 -21.05
N ASP A 771 -7.93 12.71 -20.85
CA ASP A 771 -8.69 11.67 -20.13
C ASP A 771 -8.81 11.98 -18.63
N TRP A 772 -7.96 12.87 -18.09
CA TRP A 772 -7.78 13.07 -16.66
C TRP A 772 -8.32 14.41 -16.17
N LYS A 773 -8.79 14.42 -14.92
CA LYS A 773 -9.06 15.63 -14.12
C LYS A 773 -8.34 15.52 -12.77
N ILE A 774 -8.13 16.65 -12.10
CA ILE A 774 -7.59 16.73 -10.76
C ILE A 774 -8.75 17.03 -9.80
N VAL A 775 -8.89 16.26 -8.72
CA VAL A 775 -9.89 16.46 -7.67
C VAL A 775 -9.24 16.40 -6.29
N LYS A 776 -9.95 16.84 -5.24
CA LYS A 776 -9.46 16.76 -3.85
C LYS A 776 -9.78 15.41 -3.22
N ILE A 777 -8.79 14.80 -2.56
CA ILE A 777 -9.00 13.61 -1.73
C ILE A 777 -9.86 14.00 -0.51
N GLY A 778 -10.71 13.09 -0.03
CA GLY A 778 -11.67 13.36 1.05
C GLY A 778 -12.86 14.27 0.69
N GLY A 779 -12.88 14.88 -0.50
CA GLY A 779 -14.05 15.65 -0.96
C GLY A 779 -15.28 14.75 -1.15
N SER A 780 -16.46 15.23 -0.75
CA SER A 780 -17.69 14.45 -0.85
C SER A 780 -18.20 14.30 -2.30
N LYS A 781 -19.16 13.39 -2.49
CA LYS A 781 -19.83 13.11 -3.77
C LYS A 781 -21.34 13.00 -3.59
N ILE A 782 -21.95 14.06 -3.08
CA ILE A 782 -23.38 14.12 -2.73
C ILE A 782 -24.24 14.23 -4.00
N GLY A 783 -25.17 13.30 -4.19
CA GLY A 783 -26.12 13.32 -5.31
C GLY A 783 -27.23 14.39 -5.17
N VAL A 784 -28.06 14.53 -6.20
CA VAL A 784 -29.29 15.32 -6.11
C VAL A 784 -30.33 14.55 -5.31
N THR A 785 -30.80 15.12 -4.20
CA THR A 785 -31.84 14.55 -3.33
C THR A 785 -33.08 15.44 -3.35
N ARG A 786 -34.28 14.86 -3.39
CA ARG A 786 -35.56 15.58 -3.38
C ARG A 786 -36.43 15.07 -2.23
N PHE A 787 -36.90 15.99 -1.39
CA PHE A 787 -37.89 15.73 -0.36
C PHE A 787 -39.19 16.45 -0.76
N SER A 788 -40.32 15.75 -0.79
CA SER A 788 -41.63 16.33 -1.12
C SER A 788 -42.68 15.85 -0.12
N GLY A 789 -43.56 16.74 0.31
CA GLY A 789 -44.68 16.41 1.20
C GLY A 789 -45.07 17.55 2.12
N ARG A 790 -46.03 17.32 3.03
CA ARG A 790 -46.52 18.36 3.93
C ARG A 790 -45.48 18.68 5.02
N MET A 791 -45.02 19.92 5.07
CA MET A 791 -44.02 20.40 6.03
C MET A 791 -44.45 21.72 6.65
N LYS A 792 -43.93 22.03 7.85
CA LYS A 792 -43.98 23.39 8.39
C LYS A 792 -42.68 24.10 8.02
N VAL A 793 -42.78 25.24 7.35
CA VAL A 793 -41.65 26.08 6.96
C VAL A 793 -41.92 27.51 7.41
N ILE A 794 -40.95 28.15 8.04
CA ILE A 794 -40.98 29.57 8.38
C ILE A 794 -39.90 30.28 7.56
N ALA A 795 -40.25 31.36 6.87
CA ALA A 795 -39.32 32.25 6.18
C ALA A 795 -39.14 33.55 6.95
N ALA A 796 -37.92 34.07 6.97
CA ALA A 796 -37.57 35.32 7.63
C ALA A 796 -36.46 36.07 6.88
N ILE A 797 -36.37 37.36 7.19
CA ILE A 797 -35.38 38.30 6.65
C ILE A 797 -34.58 38.87 7.81
N SER A 798 -33.27 39.02 7.63
CA SER A 798 -32.41 39.81 8.53
C SER A 798 -32.21 41.21 7.95
N PRO A 799 -32.10 42.27 8.77
CA PRO A 799 -32.26 42.29 10.24
C PRO A 799 -33.73 42.16 10.73
N ASP A 800 -34.71 42.28 9.84
CA ASP A 800 -36.13 42.52 10.16
C ASP A 800 -36.77 41.60 11.23
N CYS A 801 -36.54 40.29 11.20
CA CYS A 801 -37.19 39.33 12.10
C CYS A 801 -36.33 38.09 12.44
N SER A 802 -35.01 38.17 12.27
CA SER A 802 -34.11 37.02 12.27
C SER A 802 -33.69 36.52 13.66
N LEU A 803 -33.22 37.40 14.55
CA LEU A 803 -32.58 37.03 15.83
C LEU A 803 -33.56 36.37 16.80
N ASP A 804 -34.69 37.01 17.08
CA ASP A 804 -35.68 36.47 18.02
C ASP A 804 -36.28 35.16 17.51
N LEU A 805 -36.47 35.01 16.19
CA LEU A 805 -36.96 33.76 15.60
C LEU A 805 -35.94 32.62 15.76
N LEU A 806 -34.64 32.90 15.58
CA LEU A 806 -33.57 31.93 15.83
C LEU A 806 -33.53 31.50 17.31
N ILE A 807 -33.54 32.45 18.24
CA ILE A 807 -33.50 32.16 19.68
C ILE A 807 -34.73 31.35 20.10
N ASN A 808 -35.92 31.71 19.62
CA ASN A 808 -37.15 30.98 19.94
C ASN A 808 -37.15 29.54 19.38
N GLU A 809 -36.61 29.28 18.18
CA GLU A 809 -36.46 27.90 17.68
C GLU A 809 -35.39 27.13 18.47
N LEU A 810 -34.22 27.73 18.73
CA LEU A 810 -33.13 27.12 19.52
C LEU A 810 -33.63 26.63 20.88
N LEU A 811 -34.35 27.47 21.63
CA LEU A 811 -34.82 27.15 22.97
C LEU A 811 -35.84 25.99 23.01
N THR A 812 -36.41 25.58 21.86
CA THR A 812 -37.26 24.37 21.77
C THR A 812 -36.49 23.05 21.92
N ALA A 813 -35.16 23.06 21.75
CA ALA A 813 -34.32 21.87 21.77
C ALA A 813 -34.43 21.08 23.09
N ARG A 814 -34.30 19.76 23.01
CA ARG A 814 -34.38 18.84 24.17
C ARG A 814 -33.31 17.76 24.20
N ARG A 815 -32.49 17.62 23.15
CA ARG A 815 -31.46 16.59 23.02
C ARG A 815 -30.19 17.11 22.37
N CYS A 816 -30.30 17.77 21.22
CA CYS A 816 -29.11 18.33 20.56
C CYS A 816 -29.37 19.57 19.72
N VAL A 817 -28.36 20.42 19.66
CA VAL A 817 -28.21 21.51 18.69
C VAL A 817 -26.87 21.34 17.97
N ILE A 818 -26.89 21.42 16.64
CA ILE A 818 -25.68 21.38 15.81
C ILE A 818 -25.66 22.62 14.94
N ILE A 819 -24.60 23.43 15.01
CA ILE A 819 -24.42 24.63 14.19
C ILE A 819 -23.25 24.44 13.22
N SER A 820 -23.38 25.03 12.05
CA SER A 820 -22.35 25.16 11.03
C SER A 820 -22.37 26.59 10.52
N SER A 821 -21.21 27.26 10.51
CA SER A 821 -21.08 28.67 10.11
C SER A 821 -19.70 28.95 9.50
N TYR A 822 -19.53 30.13 8.90
CA TYR A 822 -18.20 30.63 8.55
C TYR A 822 -17.57 31.32 9.76
N THR A 823 -18.20 32.40 10.21
CA THR A 823 -17.89 33.16 11.44
C THR A 823 -18.93 32.86 12.51
N PHE A 824 -18.55 32.96 13.79
CA PHE A 824 -19.47 32.78 14.92
C PHE A 824 -19.13 33.79 16.02
N GLY A 825 -20.12 34.38 16.66
CA GLY A 825 -19.91 35.29 17.80
C GLY A 825 -21.07 36.27 17.93
N ASN A 826 -21.94 36.04 18.90
CA ASN A 826 -23.20 36.76 19.08
C ASN A 826 -23.70 36.53 20.53
N PRO A 827 -23.66 37.54 21.41
CA PRO A 827 -23.96 37.37 22.83
C PRO A 827 -25.34 36.77 23.13
N TRP A 828 -26.35 37.04 22.30
CA TRP A 828 -27.72 36.56 22.50
C TRP A 828 -27.88 35.10 22.04
N ILE A 829 -27.17 34.69 20.98
CA ILE A 829 -27.09 33.27 20.58
C ILE A 829 -26.27 32.48 21.60
N GLU A 830 -25.14 33.03 22.05
CA GLU A 830 -24.27 32.42 23.08
C GLU A 830 -25.04 32.11 24.38
N ASP A 831 -25.76 33.10 24.92
CA ASP A 831 -26.62 32.94 26.11
C ASP A 831 -27.69 31.86 25.88
N ALA A 832 -28.36 31.86 24.73
CA ALA A 832 -29.35 30.83 24.39
C ALA A 832 -28.73 29.42 24.32
N LEU A 833 -27.49 29.27 23.83
CA LEU A 833 -26.78 27.98 23.78
C LEU A 833 -26.29 27.53 25.16
N ILE A 834 -25.80 28.44 26.01
CA ILE A 834 -25.37 28.13 27.38
C ILE A 834 -26.57 27.60 28.19
N ARG A 835 -27.72 28.29 28.14
CA ARG A 835 -28.98 27.84 28.77
C ARG A 835 -29.48 26.49 28.24
N LEU A 836 -29.05 26.06 27.06
CA LEU A 836 -29.38 24.73 26.54
C LEU A 836 -28.46 23.66 27.12
N VAL A 837 -27.15 23.90 27.27
CA VAL A 837 -26.25 22.95 27.95
C VAL A 837 -26.59 22.83 29.44
N GLU A 838 -26.94 23.94 30.11
CA GLU A 838 -27.47 23.95 31.49
C GLU A 838 -28.77 23.14 31.63
N ARG A 839 -29.51 22.92 30.53
CA ARG A 839 -30.69 22.04 30.43
C ARG A 839 -30.37 20.62 29.95
N GLY A 840 -29.09 20.24 29.88
CA GLY A 840 -28.63 18.91 29.44
C GLY A 840 -28.71 18.66 27.93
N VAL A 841 -28.78 19.71 27.10
CA VAL A 841 -28.80 19.59 25.63
C VAL A 841 -27.38 19.63 25.09
N ASN A 842 -26.98 18.61 24.32
CA ASN A 842 -25.66 18.57 23.70
C ASN A 842 -25.57 19.59 22.55
N VAL A 843 -24.62 20.53 22.63
CA VAL A 843 -24.39 21.53 21.58
C VAL A 843 -23.05 21.25 20.89
N SER A 844 -23.07 21.18 19.56
CA SER A 844 -21.88 21.07 18.71
C SER A 844 -21.84 22.19 17.67
N ILE A 845 -20.68 22.77 17.40
CA ILE A 845 -20.49 23.85 16.42
C ILE A 845 -19.33 23.48 15.48
N LEU A 846 -19.46 23.71 14.16
CA LEU A 846 -18.35 23.64 13.19
C LEU A 846 -18.17 25.00 12.50
N ILE A 847 -16.97 25.56 12.56
CA ILE A 847 -16.63 26.86 11.96
C ILE A 847 -15.39 26.80 11.04
N GLU A 848 -15.15 27.88 10.30
CA GLU A 848 -13.92 28.09 9.56
C GLU A 848 -12.76 28.41 10.52
N GLY A 849 -11.67 27.64 10.47
CA GLY A 849 -10.50 27.87 11.33
C GLY A 849 -9.64 29.07 10.91
N ASN A 850 -9.69 29.49 9.64
CA ASN A 850 -8.94 30.65 9.09
C ASN A 850 -9.83 31.45 8.09
N PRO A 851 -10.80 32.24 8.57
CA PRO A 851 -11.65 33.07 7.70
C PRO A 851 -10.92 34.31 7.19
N VAL A 852 -11.52 34.97 6.19
CA VAL A 852 -11.03 36.24 5.60
C VAL A 852 -11.62 37.45 6.34
N ALA A 853 -12.79 37.28 6.95
CA ALA A 853 -13.31 38.18 7.98
C ALA A 853 -12.72 37.79 9.35
N GLU A 854 -12.88 38.66 10.36
CA GLU A 854 -12.58 38.32 11.75
C GLU A 854 -13.34 37.06 12.17
N LYS A 855 -12.67 36.16 12.90
CA LYS A 855 -13.10 34.76 13.11
C LYS A 855 -14.36 34.62 13.98
N GLY A 856 -14.79 35.69 14.62
CA GLY A 856 -15.41 35.66 15.93
C GLY A 856 -14.43 36.19 16.96
N ASP A 857 -14.95 36.64 18.10
CA ASP A 857 -14.11 36.95 19.25
C ASP A 857 -13.58 35.63 19.82
N GLU A 858 -12.27 35.48 20.00
CA GLU A 858 -11.71 34.23 20.54
C GLU A 858 -12.23 33.95 21.96
N SER A 859 -12.59 35.01 22.71
CA SER A 859 -13.28 34.88 24.00
C SER A 859 -14.66 34.21 23.89
N SER A 860 -15.42 34.39 22.80
CA SER A 860 -16.70 33.66 22.58
C SER A 860 -16.46 32.16 22.40
N ILE A 861 -15.37 31.76 21.73
CA ILE A 861 -15.02 30.35 21.52
C ILE A 861 -14.58 29.72 22.86
N ILE A 862 -13.73 30.41 23.63
CA ILE A 862 -13.29 29.99 24.97
C ILE A 862 -14.50 29.82 25.89
N LYS A 863 -15.29 30.88 26.08
CA LYS A 863 -16.51 30.95 26.92
C LYS A 863 -17.50 29.82 26.63
N LEU A 864 -17.77 29.52 25.36
CA LEU A 864 -18.70 28.45 24.99
C LEU A 864 -18.11 27.07 25.29
N LYS A 865 -16.81 26.86 25.05
CA LYS A 865 -16.15 25.59 25.38
C LYS A 865 -16.12 25.34 26.89
N GLU A 866 -15.81 26.35 27.70
CA GLU A 866 -15.84 26.27 29.18
C GLU A 866 -17.24 25.91 29.72
N LYS A 867 -18.30 26.22 28.96
CA LYS A 867 -19.69 25.82 29.23
C LYS A 867 -20.08 24.47 28.61
N GLY A 868 -19.11 23.65 28.20
CA GLY A 868 -19.33 22.28 27.72
C GLY A 868 -19.77 22.17 26.24
N ILE A 869 -19.70 23.24 25.46
CA ILE A 869 -20.04 23.19 24.02
C ILE A 869 -18.89 22.58 23.23
N THR A 870 -19.19 21.59 22.40
CA THR A 870 -18.19 20.97 21.52
C THR A 870 -17.96 21.84 20.30
N ILE A 871 -16.77 22.42 20.15
CA ILE A 871 -16.43 23.27 18.99
C ILE A 871 -15.42 22.55 18.11
N TYR A 872 -15.74 22.48 16.82
CA TYR A 872 -14.90 21.97 15.74
C TYR A 872 -14.50 23.12 14.80
N GLU A 873 -13.29 23.04 14.26
CA GLU A 873 -12.78 24.00 13.28
C GLU A 873 -12.23 23.25 12.07
N MET A 874 -12.53 23.71 10.84
CA MET A 874 -11.86 23.23 9.64
C MET A 874 -10.61 24.08 9.37
N LYS A 875 -9.40 23.52 9.33
CA LYS A 875 -8.17 24.25 8.91
C LYS A 875 -7.24 23.42 8.03
N LYS A 876 -6.26 24.10 7.42
CA LYS A 876 -5.19 23.45 6.66
C LYS A 876 -4.22 22.73 7.59
N GLN A 877 -4.20 21.40 7.60
CA GLN A 877 -3.33 20.58 8.46
C GLN A 877 -2.27 19.86 7.61
N GLY A 878 -0.98 19.94 7.98
CA GLY A 878 0.12 19.24 7.26
C GLY A 878 0.27 19.58 5.76
N GLY A 879 -0.41 20.63 5.29
CA GLY A 879 -0.52 21.00 3.87
C GLY A 879 -1.82 20.58 3.17
N TYR A 880 -2.64 19.71 3.79
CA TYR A 880 -3.95 19.27 3.30
C TYR A 880 -5.07 20.26 3.62
N ARG A 881 -6.08 20.30 2.74
CA ARG A 881 -7.43 20.81 3.00
C ARG A 881 -8.37 20.34 1.87
N ARG A 882 -9.59 19.88 2.18
CA ARG A 882 -10.60 19.44 1.20
C ARG A 882 -11.17 20.61 0.41
N TYR A 883 -11.65 21.61 1.11
CA TYR A 883 -12.30 22.80 0.54
C TYR A 883 -11.45 24.06 0.81
N ARG A 884 -11.63 25.11 0.01
CA ARG A 884 -10.93 26.40 0.19
C ARG A 884 -11.30 27.01 1.55
N PHE A 885 -12.61 27.04 1.84
CA PHE A 885 -13.21 27.48 3.10
C PHE A 885 -14.40 26.58 3.48
N TYR A 886 -14.73 26.55 4.78
CA TYR A 886 -16.00 26.02 5.31
C TYR A 886 -16.99 27.17 5.47
N HIS A 887 -17.90 27.35 4.51
CA HIS A 887 -18.74 28.55 4.42
C HIS A 887 -20.26 28.27 4.51
N ALA A 888 -20.64 26.99 4.60
CA ALA A 888 -22.00 26.52 4.87
C ALA A 888 -22.55 27.08 6.18
N LYS A 889 -23.82 27.52 6.15
CA LYS A 889 -24.52 28.18 7.28
C LYS A 889 -25.84 27.49 7.58
N TYR A 890 -25.87 26.66 8.62
CA TYR A 890 -27.09 25.96 9.04
C TYR A 890 -27.06 25.57 10.52
N CYS A 891 -28.24 25.38 11.11
CA CYS A 891 -28.43 24.83 12.45
C CYS A 891 -29.44 23.68 12.42
N ILE A 892 -29.16 22.58 13.10
CA ILE A 892 -30.04 21.41 13.25
C ILE A 892 -30.45 21.30 14.71
N ILE A 893 -31.75 21.15 14.97
CA ILE A 893 -32.30 21.02 16.33
C ILE A 893 -33.04 19.69 16.45
N ASP A 894 -32.67 18.88 17.45
CA ASP A 894 -33.19 17.55 17.80
C ASP A 894 -33.29 16.55 16.61
N ASN A 895 -32.55 16.78 15.52
CA ASN A 895 -32.68 16.07 14.24
C ASN A 895 -34.13 16.11 13.68
N ARG A 896 -34.80 17.27 13.87
CA ARG A 896 -36.22 17.55 13.56
C ARG A 896 -36.43 18.87 12.83
N SER A 897 -35.73 19.93 13.25
CA SER A 897 -35.73 21.23 12.56
C SER A 897 -34.37 21.49 11.90
N LEU A 898 -34.40 22.16 10.76
CA LEU A 898 -33.24 22.75 10.09
C LEU A 898 -33.46 24.26 9.91
N ILE A 899 -32.56 25.07 10.42
CA ILE A 899 -32.43 26.50 10.09
C ILE A 899 -31.32 26.62 9.06
N ILE A 900 -31.54 27.33 7.95
CA ILE A 900 -30.55 27.50 6.88
C ILE A 900 -30.77 28.81 6.12
N GLY A 901 -29.68 29.49 5.76
CA GLY A 901 -29.74 30.84 5.21
C GLY A 901 -28.41 31.37 4.67
N SER A 902 -28.39 32.65 4.29
CA SER A 902 -27.17 33.38 3.93
C SER A 902 -26.41 33.93 5.14
N ALA A 903 -27.07 34.02 6.30
CA ALA A 903 -26.54 34.58 7.55
C ALA A 903 -25.46 33.69 8.21
N ASN A 904 -24.37 34.31 8.64
CA ASN A 904 -23.48 33.72 9.65
C ASN A 904 -24.11 33.82 11.04
N PHE A 905 -23.71 32.95 11.97
CA PHE A 905 -24.14 32.96 13.37
C PHE A 905 -23.34 34.01 14.20
N ASP A 906 -23.30 35.25 13.71
CA ASP A 906 -22.60 36.37 14.32
C ASP A 906 -23.51 37.60 14.52
N GLN A 907 -22.97 38.70 15.08
CA GLN A 907 -23.71 39.95 15.33
C GLN A 907 -24.18 40.68 14.06
N ASN A 908 -23.62 40.38 12.88
CA ASN A 908 -24.03 41.01 11.62
C ASN A 908 -25.12 40.20 10.90
N GLY A 909 -25.03 38.87 10.96
CA GLY A 909 -26.04 37.96 10.39
C GLY A 909 -27.33 37.89 11.20
N TYR A 910 -27.24 37.93 12.54
CA TYR A 910 -28.40 37.97 13.46
C TYR A 910 -28.27 39.15 14.45
N PRO A 911 -28.42 40.40 13.97
CA PRO A 911 -28.23 41.60 14.78
C PRO A 911 -29.41 41.83 15.74
N LYS A 912 -29.14 42.54 16.85
CA LYS A 912 -30.17 43.24 17.62
C LYS A 912 -30.18 44.71 17.20
N GLY A 913 -30.89 45.02 16.12
CA GLY A 913 -30.83 46.33 15.45
C GLY A 913 -30.27 46.22 14.04
N LYS A 914 -29.47 47.21 13.60
CA LYS A 914 -28.95 47.29 12.23
C LYS A 914 -27.87 46.23 11.95
N GLY A 915 -27.99 45.49 10.84
CA GLY A 915 -27.03 44.47 10.39
C GLY A 915 -27.15 44.14 8.90
N ASN A 916 -26.83 42.90 8.52
CA ASN A 916 -26.84 42.46 7.12
C ASN A 916 -28.27 42.23 6.59
N ARG A 917 -28.49 42.49 5.29
CA ARG A 917 -29.56 41.82 4.54
C ARG A 917 -29.21 40.34 4.43
N GLU A 918 -30.07 39.48 4.97
CA GLU A 918 -29.94 38.02 4.88
C GLU A 918 -31.31 37.38 4.63
N TRP A 919 -31.34 36.24 3.93
CA TRP A 919 -32.54 35.41 3.77
C TRP A 919 -32.33 34.08 4.50
N LEU A 920 -33.32 33.62 5.27
CA LEU A 920 -33.26 32.35 5.98
C LEU A 920 -34.62 31.65 6.07
N VAL A 921 -34.58 30.33 6.27
CA VAL A 921 -35.75 29.49 6.52
C VAL A 921 -35.53 28.52 7.68
N ILE A 922 -36.61 28.24 8.41
CA ILE A 922 -36.72 27.18 9.40
C ILE A 922 -37.65 26.10 8.85
N VAL A 923 -37.09 24.94 8.51
CA VAL A 923 -37.78 23.77 7.99
C VAL A 923 -37.95 22.75 9.11
N ARG A 924 -39.18 22.62 9.65
CA ARG A 924 -39.50 21.60 10.66
C ARG A 924 -39.83 20.27 9.99
N ASN A 925 -38.81 19.58 9.49
CA ASN A 925 -38.90 18.23 8.92
C ASN A 925 -37.68 17.35 9.23
N SER A 926 -37.91 16.21 9.88
CA SER A 926 -36.86 15.28 10.33
C SER A 926 -36.06 14.64 9.20
N SER A 927 -36.60 14.47 8.00
CA SER A 927 -35.87 13.88 6.86
C SER A 927 -34.87 14.87 6.26
N VAL A 928 -35.29 16.13 6.14
CA VAL A 928 -34.42 17.25 5.71
C VAL A 928 -33.34 17.50 6.77
N ALA A 929 -33.71 17.60 8.05
CA ALA A 929 -32.75 17.74 9.15
C ALA A 929 -31.70 16.60 9.18
N ARG A 930 -32.11 15.36 8.89
CA ARG A 930 -31.23 14.18 8.89
C ARG A 930 -30.26 14.12 7.72
N PHE A 931 -30.58 14.76 6.60
CA PHE A 931 -29.63 14.96 5.50
C PHE A 931 -28.45 15.84 5.97
N PHE A 932 -28.75 16.98 6.60
CA PHE A 932 -27.75 17.90 7.13
C PHE A 932 -27.01 17.32 8.35
N TYR A 933 -27.66 16.48 9.17
CA TYR A 933 -26.96 15.74 10.23
C TYR A 933 -25.88 14.80 9.68
N ARG A 934 -26.18 14.09 8.58
CA ARG A 934 -25.20 13.24 7.88
C ARG A 934 -24.09 14.06 7.23
N LEU A 935 -24.43 15.23 6.64
CA LEU A 935 -23.47 16.19 6.10
C LEU A 935 -22.46 16.62 7.19
N PHE A 936 -22.94 17.07 8.34
CA PHE A 936 -22.13 17.46 9.48
C PHE A 936 -21.24 16.32 9.99
N LYS A 937 -21.82 15.13 10.23
CA LYS A 937 -21.06 13.97 10.72
C LYS A 937 -19.96 13.52 9.76
N MET A 938 -20.19 13.61 8.45
CA MET A 938 -19.19 13.33 7.42
C MET A 938 -18.12 14.43 7.33
N ASP A 939 -18.47 15.70 7.59
CA ASP A 939 -17.48 16.78 7.57
C ASP A 939 -16.58 16.81 8.81
N ILE A 940 -17.08 16.47 10.01
CA ILE A 940 -16.26 16.38 11.23
C ILE A 940 -15.46 15.07 11.35
N SER A 941 -15.74 14.04 10.54
CA SER A 941 -14.99 12.77 10.56
C SER A 941 -13.76 12.78 9.64
N MET A 942 -13.20 13.95 9.33
CA MET A 942 -12.18 14.14 8.29
C MET A 942 -10.97 14.91 8.83
N PRO A 943 -9.71 14.54 8.51
CA PRO A 943 -8.52 15.09 9.18
C PRO A 943 -8.25 16.60 9.01
N ASP A 944 -8.94 17.33 8.12
CA ASP A 944 -8.87 18.79 8.08
C ASP A 944 -9.84 19.49 9.04
N VAL A 945 -10.59 18.73 9.84
CA VAL A 945 -11.43 19.20 10.94
C VAL A 945 -10.92 18.63 12.27
N TYR A 946 -10.83 19.48 13.29
CA TYR A 946 -10.36 19.14 14.63
C TYR A 946 -11.28 19.73 15.69
N MET A 947 -11.37 19.08 16.86
CA MET A 947 -11.98 19.67 18.04
C MET A 947 -11.04 20.72 18.64
N VAL A 948 -11.57 21.86 19.07
CA VAL A 948 -10.77 22.98 19.57
C VAL A 948 -10.26 22.69 20.98
N ASN A 949 -8.97 22.40 21.10
CA ASN A 949 -8.27 22.32 22.39
C ASN A 949 -7.71 23.68 22.79
N ILE A 950 -7.83 24.01 24.08
CA ILE A 950 -7.57 25.34 24.65
C ILE A 950 -6.82 25.13 25.96
N SER A 951 -5.64 25.75 26.07
CA SER A 951 -4.97 26.03 27.34
C SER A 951 -5.47 27.38 27.87
N THR A 952 -5.74 27.49 29.16
CA THR A 952 -6.51 28.60 29.77
C THR A 952 -5.81 29.98 29.77
N ARG A 953 -6.63 31.03 30.00
CA ARG A 953 -6.40 32.50 30.07
C ARG A 953 -6.85 33.27 28.82
N ASP A 954 -7.56 34.41 28.90
CA ASP A 954 -7.92 35.28 30.05
C ASP A 954 -9.41 35.74 30.01
N GLU A 955 -9.94 36.21 31.14
CA GLU A 955 -11.31 36.77 31.24
C GLU A 955 -11.43 38.17 30.60
N HIS A 956 -12.26 38.31 29.55
CA HIS A 956 -12.66 39.62 29.00
C HIS A 956 -14.18 39.72 28.81
N ASN A 957 -14.88 40.16 29.85
CA ASN A 957 -16.29 40.59 29.77
C ASN A 957 -16.41 41.91 28.99
N LYS A 958 -16.56 41.85 27.66
CA LYS A 958 -17.03 43.00 26.87
C LYS A 958 -18.50 43.30 27.22
N PRO A 959 -18.87 44.56 27.51
CA PRO A 959 -20.26 44.92 27.73
C PRO A 959 -21.10 44.73 26.46
N LEU A 960 -22.40 44.50 26.64
CA LEU A 960 -23.36 44.43 25.52
C LEU A 960 -23.33 45.72 24.70
N ALA A 961 -23.24 45.58 23.37
CA ALA A 961 -23.23 46.72 22.45
C ALA A 961 -24.56 47.51 22.52
N SER A 962 -24.47 48.82 22.29
CA SER A 962 -25.62 49.73 22.29
C SER A 962 -26.64 49.41 21.21
N GLU A 963 -27.92 49.62 21.50
CA GLU A 963 -29.03 49.29 20.61
C GLU A 963 -29.15 50.26 19.41
N ASP A 964 -28.63 49.86 18.25
CA ASP A 964 -28.89 50.50 16.96
C ASP A 964 -30.40 50.44 16.66
N ARG A 965 -31.09 51.57 16.60
CA ARG A 965 -32.52 51.62 16.24
C ARG A 965 -32.72 51.27 14.76
N PHE A 966 -33.18 50.05 14.48
CA PHE A 966 -33.66 49.64 13.17
C PHE A 966 -35.19 49.48 13.16
N LEU A 967 -35.85 49.80 12.04
CA LEU A 967 -37.29 49.66 11.86
C LEU A 967 -37.59 48.49 10.91
N PRO A 968 -38.17 47.37 11.40
CA PRO A 968 -38.48 46.21 10.56
C PRO A 968 -39.54 46.55 9.51
N ARG A 969 -39.37 46.03 8.31
CA ARG A 969 -40.22 46.22 7.13
C ARG A 969 -40.93 44.92 6.71
N ILE A 970 -40.44 43.77 7.17
CA ILE A 970 -40.91 42.43 6.76
C ILE A 970 -41.03 41.46 7.96
N GLU A 971 -42.27 41.22 8.40
CA GLU A 971 -42.65 40.13 9.32
C GLU A 971 -42.28 38.73 8.79
N PRO A 972 -42.10 37.71 9.64
CA PRO A 972 -41.86 36.34 9.21
C PRO A 972 -43.12 35.70 8.61
N LEU A 973 -42.96 34.78 7.64
CA LEU A 973 -44.05 33.99 7.06
C LEU A 973 -43.95 32.53 7.50
N GLU A 974 -44.98 32.02 8.18
CA GLU A 974 -45.16 30.58 8.44
C GLU A 974 -46.13 29.94 7.44
N ILE A 975 -45.76 28.81 6.85
CA ILE A 975 -46.65 27.93 6.08
C ILE A 975 -46.67 26.49 6.62
N LYS A 976 -47.76 25.77 6.36
CA LYS A 976 -47.93 24.34 6.69
C LYS A 976 -48.55 23.55 5.53
N ASP A 977 -47.88 23.59 4.40
CA ASP A 977 -48.34 23.13 3.09
C ASP A 977 -47.46 21.99 2.53
N ASN A 978 -47.86 21.41 1.38
CA ASN A 978 -47.02 20.54 0.58
C ASN A 978 -45.87 21.34 -0.05
N VAL A 979 -44.65 21.09 0.39
CA VAL A 979 -43.44 21.75 -0.09
C VAL A 979 -42.53 20.69 -0.71
N THR A 980 -41.82 21.06 -1.79
CA THR A 980 -40.64 20.31 -2.23
C THR A 980 -39.37 21.05 -1.84
N ILE A 981 -38.38 20.31 -1.35
CA ILE A 981 -37.05 20.80 -0.98
C ILE A 981 -35.98 19.92 -1.65
N LEU A 982 -35.03 20.55 -2.34
CA LEU A 982 -33.78 19.92 -2.82
C LEU A 982 -32.60 20.59 -2.08
N PRO A 983 -31.83 19.87 -1.24
CA PRO A 983 -30.59 20.38 -0.70
C PRO A 983 -29.54 20.58 -1.80
N ILE A 984 -28.97 21.78 -1.87
CA ILE A 984 -27.84 22.11 -2.74
C ILE A 984 -26.58 22.28 -1.90
N ILE A 985 -25.52 21.57 -2.30
CA ILE A 985 -24.23 21.54 -1.61
C ILE A 985 -23.15 21.81 -2.67
N SER A 986 -22.23 22.73 -2.37
CA SER A 986 -21.00 22.90 -3.17
C SER A 986 -19.84 22.12 -2.55
N PRO A 987 -18.92 21.59 -3.38
CA PRO A 987 -18.92 21.58 -4.85
C PRO A 987 -19.73 20.41 -5.48
N ASP A 988 -20.50 19.66 -4.68
CA ASP A 988 -21.09 18.37 -5.06
C ASP A 988 -22.17 18.43 -6.16
N ASN A 989 -23.26 19.19 -5.92
CA ASN A 989 -24.48 19.13 -6.75
C ASN A 989 -25.06 20.50 -7.11
N SER A 990 -24.59 21.59 -6.46
CA SER A 990 -25.19 22.93 -6.54
C SER A 990 -25.28 23.45 -7.98
N GLU A 991 -24.17 23.49 -8.71
CA GLU A 991 -24.11 23.96 -10.09
C GLU A 991 -25.11 23.23 -11.01
N LYS A 992 -25.23 21.90 -10.88
CA LYS A 992 -26.18 21.10 -11.68
C LYS A 992 -27.62 21.51 -11.40
N VAL A 993 -28.01 21.58 -10.13
CA VAL A 993 -29.40 21.92 -9.74
C VAL A 993 -29.73 23.35 -10.14
N LEU A 994 -28.80 24.29 -9.96
CA LEU A 994 -28.96 25.69 -10.35
C LEU A 994 -29.08 25.85 -11.88
N VAL A 995 -28.25 25.17 -12.68
CA VAL A 995 -28.39 25.10 -14.15
C VAL A 995 -29.77 24.56 -14.55
N GLU A 996 -30.25 23.49 -13.89
CA GLU A 996 -31.55 22.91 -14.21
C GLU A 996 -32.73 23.84 -13.93
N ILE A 997 -32.76 24.59 -12.82
CA ILE A 997 -33.88 25.49 -12.51
C ILE A 997 -33.88 26.74 -13.40
N LEU A 998 -32.72 27.34 -13.68
CA LEU A 998 -32.61 28.51 -14.55
C LEU A 998 -33.00 28.18 -16.01
N ARG A 999 -32.68 26.97 -16.47
CA ARG A 999 -33.13 26.46 -17.77
C ARG A 999 -34.64 26.21 -17.82
N LYS A 1000 -35.27 25.82 -16.70
CA LYS A 1000 -36.71 25.52 -16.61
C LYS A 1000 -37.59 26.77 -16.46
N ALA A 1001 -37.03 27.92 -16.09
CA ALA A 1001 -37.74 29.20 -15.90
C ALA A 1001 -38.50 29.68 -17.15
N LYS A 1002 -39.71 30.23 -16.93
CA LYS A 1002 -40.68 30.61 -17.99
C LYS A 1002 -41.22 32.04 -17.89
N GLN A 1003 -41.15 32.67 -16.73
CA GLN A 1003 -41.76 33.96 -16.44
C GLN A 1003 -40.74 34.95 -15.88
N SER A 1004 -40.04 34.58 -14.79
CA SER A 1004 -39.08 35.49 -14.15
C SER A 1004 -37.95 34.77 -13.41
N ILE A 1005 -36.79 35.44 -13.32
CA ILE A 1005 -35.64 35.07 -12.49
C ILE A 1005 -35.18 36.34 -11.76
N TYR A 1006 -35.29 36.34 -10.43
CA TYR A 1006 -34.81 37.44 -9.59
C TYR A 1006 -33.63 36.95 -8.74
N ILE A 1007 -32.53 37.68 -8.72
CA ILE A 1007 -31.29 37.27 -8.03
C ILE A 1007 -30.83 38.38 -7.09
N GLU A 1008 -30.57 38.04 -5.83
CA GLU A 1008 -29.92 38.94 -4.88
C GLU A 1008 -28.63 38.29 -4.38
N GLN A 1009 -27.49 38.95 -4.63
CA GLN A 1009 -26.17 38.38 -4.36
C GLN A 1009 -25.19 39.40 -3.78
N MET A 1010 -24.49 38.99 -2.72
CA MET A 1010 -23.32 39.70 -2.22
C MET A 1010 -22.21 39.78 -3.28
N ILE A 1011 -21.92 38.64 -3.93
CA ILE A 1011 -20.86 38.49 -4.93
C ILE A 1011 -21.41 37.69 -6.12
N PHE A 1012 -21.23 38.21 -7.32
CA PHE A 1012 -21.58 37.55 -8.58
C PHE A 1012 -20.55 37.92 -9.66
N ASP A 1013 -19.84 36.92 -10.18
CA ASP A 1013 -18.95 37.06 -11.32
C ASP A 1013 -19.50 36.25 -12.52
N PRO A 1014 -20.02 36.91 -13.58
CA PRO A 1014 -20.64 36.22 -14.70
C PRO A 1014 -19.67 35.45 -15.59
N TYR A 1015 -18.35 35.68 -15.51
CA TYR A 1015 -17.35 34.98 -16.31
C TYR A 1015 -16.95 33.66 -15.65
N ASP A 1016 -16.68 33.71 -14.35
CA ASP A 1016 -16.17 32.59 -13.54
C ASP A 1016 -17.17 31.43 -13.40
N ILE A 1017 -18.47 31.69 -13.56
CA ILE A 1017 -19.55 30.67 -13.53
C ILE A 1017 -20.31 30.59 -14.87
N SER A 1018 -19.59 30.72 -15.99
CA SER A 1018 -20.14 30.82 -17.37
C SER A 1018 -21.25 29.84 -17.78
N ARG A 1019 -21.40 28.66 -17.15
CA ARG A 1019 -22.53 27.74 -17.39
C ARG A 1019 -23.84 28.24 -16.81
N LEU A 1020 -23.83 28.82 -15.60
CA LEU A 1020 -24.99 29.45 -14.98
C LEU A 1020 -25.35 30.76 -15.71
N THR A 1021 -24.35 31.60 -16.00
CA THR A 1021 -24.51 32.85 -16.78
C THR A 1021 -25.15 32.59 -18.14
N ARG A 1022 -24.76 31.50 -18.82
CA ARG A 1022 -25.34 31.09 -20.09
C ARG A 1022 -26.83 30.77 -19.97
N GLU A 1023 -27.28 30.15 -18.87
CA GLU A 1023 -28.71 29.88 -18.69
C GLU A 1023 -29.51 31.15 -18.34
N LEU A 1024 -28.91 32.14 -17.67
CA LEU A 1024 -29.52 33.46 -17.48
C LEU A 1024 -29.71 34.20 -18.82
N ILE A 1025 -28.66 34.22 -19.65
CA ILE A 1025 -28.73 34.80 -21.01
C ILE A 1025 -29.73 34.02 -21.88
N ASN A 1026 -29.76 32.70 -21.79
CA ASN A 1026 -30.76 31.86 -22.46
C ASN A 1026 -32.18 32.12 -21.93
N ALA A 1027 -32.35 32.54 -20.68
CA ALA A 1027 -33.66 32.83 -20.09
C ALA A 1027 -34.20 34.18 -20.60
N SER A 1028 -33.41 35.25 -20.55
CA SER A 1028 -33.82 36.54 -21.13
C SER A 1028 -34.12 36.41 -22.64
N ARG A 1029 -33.31 35.63 -23.38
CA ARG A 1029 -33.60 35.28 -24.80
C ARG A 1029 -34.89 34.50 -25.03
N ARG A 1030 -35.48 33.86 -24.00
CA ARG A 1030 -36.82 33.23 -24.06
C ARG A 1030 -37.96 34.20 -23.66
N GLY A 1031 -37.65 35.46 -23.33
CA GLY A 1031 -38.62 36.43 -22.80
C GLY A 1031 -38.89 36.30 -21.30
N VAL A 1032 -38.03 35.61 -20.55
CA VAL A 1032 -38.09 35.56 -19.07
C VAL A 1032 -37.57 36.88 -18.50
N ASP A 1033 -38.31 37.49 -17.58
CA ASP A 1033 -37.85 38.70 -16.88
C ASP A 1033 -36.69 38.39 -15.93
N VAL A 1034 -35.48 38.88 -16.22
CA VAL A 1034 -34.28 38.63 -15.38
C VAL A 1034 -33.82 39.92 -14.71
N LYS A 1035 -33.92 40.00 -13.39
CA LYS A 1035 -33.50 41.14 -12.55
C LYS A 1035 -32.48 40.70 -11.49
N ILE A 1036 -31.41 41.47 -11.32
CA ILE A 1036 -30.28 41.13 -10.44
C ILE A 1036 -29.90 42.32 -9.56
N ILE A 1037 -29.96 42.15 -8.23
CA ILE A 1037 -29.33 43.04 -7.25
C ILE A 1037 -27.96 42.46 -6.92
N ALA A 1038 -26.93 43.28 -7.03
CA ALA A 1038 -25.61 42.99 -6.50
C ALA A 1038 -25.11 44.09 -5.57
N ASN A 1039 -24.36 43.71 -4.54
CA ASN A 1039 -23.79 44.63 -3.55
C ASN A 1039 -22.67 45.47 -4.18
N SER A 1040 -22.83 46.80 -4.22
CA SER A 1040 -21.88 47.73 -4.83
C SER A 1040 -20.44 47.61 -4.29
N ARG A 1041 -20.29 47.17 -3.04
CA ARG A 1041 -19.00 47.11 -2.31
C ARG A 1041 -18.11 45.93 -2.74
N TYR A 1042 -18.68 44.93 -3.40
CA TYR A 1042 -17.95 43.74 -3.88
C TYR A 1042 -18.16 43.45 -5.38
N ALA A 1043 -19.14 44.09 -6.02
CA ALA A 1043 -19.51 43.85 -7.40
C ALA A 1043 -18.67 44.70 -8.38
N GLU A 1044 -17.87 44.05 -9.22
CA GLU A 1044 -17.20 44.70 -10.35
C GLU A 1044 -18.24 45.15 -11.40
N LYS A 1045 -18.45 46.47 -11.47
CA LYS A 1045 -19.49 47.10 -12.29
C LYS A 1045 -19.33 46.80 -13.78
N GLU A 1046 -18.10 46.78 -14.25
CA GLU A 1046 -17.71 46.49 -15.62
C GLU A 1046 -18.05 45.04 -15.97
N LYS A 1047 -17.77 44.09 -15.07
CA LYS A 1047 -18.12 42.67 -15.27
C LYS A 1047 -19.62 42.43 -15.37
N LEU A 1048 -20.41 43.11 -14.53
CA LEU A 1048 -21.87 42.93 -14.52
C LEU A 1048 -22.60 43.73 -15.61
N SER A 1049 -22.03 44.83 -16.10
CA SER A 1049 -22.67 45.63 -17.16
C SER A 1049 -22.94 44.83 -18.45
N VAL A 1050 -22.10 43.85 -18.79
CA VAL A 1050 -22.24 42.98 -19.98
C VAL A 1050 -23.56 42.20 -20.02
N LEU A 1051 -24.20 41.97 -18.87
CA LEU A 1051 -25.48 41.25 -18.79
C LEU A 1051 -26.63 42.09 -19.36
N ARG A 1052 -26.52 43.42 -19.30
CA ARG A 1052 -27.52 44.35 -19.85
C ARG A 1052 -27.62 44.26 -21.37
N ASP A 1053 -26.50 43.99 -22.05
CA ASP A 1053 -26.44 43.75 -23.50
C ASP A 1053 -27.23 42.50 -23.94
N TYR A 1054 -27.52 41.60 -23.00
CA TYR A 1054 -28.35 40.41 -23.19
C TYR A 1054 -29.78 40.56 -22.65
N GLY A 1055 -30.21 41.78 -22.31
CA GLY A 1055 -31.56 42.04 -21.79
C GLY A 1055 -31.77 41.57 -20.35
N ILE A 1056 -30.72 41.62 -19.51
CA ILE A 1056 -30.80 41.33 -18.07
C ILE A 1056 -30.68 42.65 -17.31
N GLU A 1057 -31.66 42.97 -16.47
CA GLU A 1057 -31.62 44.17 -15.63
C GLU A 1057 -30.70 43.92 -14.42
N VAL A 1058 -29.75 44.82 -14.17
CA VAL A 1058 -28.82 44.72 -13.02
C VAL A 1058 -28.78 46.05 -12.28
N LYS A 1059 -29.15 46.06 -10.99
CA LYS A 1059 -28.91 47.16 -10.05
C LYS A 1059 -27.69 46.83 -9.18
N LEU A 1060 -26.81 47.81 -9.00
CA LEU A 1060 -25.81 47.82 -7.93
C LEU A 1060 -26.34 48.76 -6.85
N ILE A 1061 -26.40 48.28 -5.61
CA ILE A 1061 -26.97 49.02 -4.47
C ILE A 1061 -25.92 49.05 -3.38
N ASP A 1062 -25.71 50.22 -2.74
CA ASP A 1062 -24.90 50.26 -1.52
C ASP A 1062 -25.76 49.87 -0.31
N PRO A 1063 -25.27 49.01 0.60
CA PRO A 1063 -25.98 48.67 1.83
C PRO A 1063 -26.49 49.86 2.64
N GLU A 1064 -25.81 51.01 2.60
CA GLU A 1064 -26.27 52.22 3.30
C GLU A 1064 -27.53 52.84 2.68
N ASP A 1065 -27.76 52.70 1.36
CA ASP A 1065 -28.99 53.15 0.68
C ASP A 1065 -30.24 52.45 1.24
N LEU A 1066 -30.07 51.23 1.78
CA LEU A 1066 -31.15 50.41 2.37
C LEU A 1066 -31.26 50.56 3.91
N ASP A 1067 -30.37 51.34 4.54
CA ASP A 1067 -30.12 51.40 5.99
C ASP A 1067 -29.59 50.08 6.61
N LEU A 1068 -28.67 49.40 5.92
CA LEU A 1068 -28.08 48.12 6.33
C LEU A 1068 -26.55 48.21 6.51
N LYS A 1069 -25.94 47.23 7.22
CA LYS A 1069 -24.46 47.12 7.33
C LYS A 1069 -23.86 46.45 6.09
N ASN A 1070 -24.59 45.50 5.49
CA ASN A 1070 -24.15 44.81 4.28
C ASN A 1070 -25.33 44.20 3.50
N ILE A 1071 -25.23 44.04 2.18
CA ILE A 1071 -26.13 43.17 1.40
C ILE A 1071 -25.41 41.82 1.28
N HIS A 1072 -25.83 40.84 2.08
CA HIS A 1072 -25.11 39.57 2.22
C HIS A 1072 -25.89 38.36 1.71
N VAL A 1073 -27.11 38.54 1.18
CA VAL A 1073 -27.94 37.48 0.58
C VAL A 1073 -27.21 36.70 -0.52
N LYS A 1074 -27.58 35.42 -0.65
CA LYS A 1074 -27.23 34.54 -1.77
C LYS A 1074 -28.48 33.79 -2.26
N GLY A 1075 -29.38 34.55 -2.88
CA GLY A 1075 -30.77 34.17 -3.15
C GLY A 1075 -31.14 34.23 -4.63
N ILE A 1076 -32.02 33.32 -5.06
CA ILE A 1076 -32.59 33.29 -6.42
C ILE A 1076 -34.07 32.94 -6.32
N ILE A 1077 -34.95 33.65 -7.03
CA ILE A 1077 -36.38 33.36 -7.12
C ILE A 1077 -36.71 33.07 -8.58
N VAL A 1078 -37.46 32.01 -8.85
CA VAL A 1078 -37.86 31.60 -10.21
C VAL A 1078 -39.39 31.50 -10.30
N ASP A 1079 -39.95 32.15 -11.32
CA ASP A 1079 -41.38 32.16 -11.70
C ASP A 1079 -42.37 32.42 -10.54
N ASN A 1080 -41.92 33.14 -9.49
CA ASN A 1080 -42.61 33.30 -8.20
C ASN A 1080 -43.15 31.97 -7.60
N SER A 1081 -42.53 30.83 -7.93
CA SER A 1081 -42.95 29.48 -7.54
C SER A 1081 -41.83 28.66 -6.89
N THR A 1082 -40.58 29.06 -7.09
CA THR A 1082 -39.40 28.41 -6.53
C THR A 1082 -38.46 29.47 -5.95
N VAL A 1083 -37.85 29.20 -4.79
CA VAL A 1083 -36.80 30.04 -4.21
C VAL A 1083 -35.58 29.23 -3.82
N VAL A 1084 -34.40 29.81 -4.00
CA VAL A 1084 -33.10 29.31 -3.58
C VAL A 1084 -32.62 30.16 -2.42
N ILE A 1085 -32.22 29.51 -1.32
CA ILE A 1085 -31.72 30.14 -0.11
C ILE A 1085 -30.45 29.40 0.29
N SER A 1086 -29.32 30.09 0.35
CA SER A 1086 -28.02 29.42 0.45
C SER A 1086 -26.90 30.29 1.06
N SER A 1087 -25.75 29.67 1.29
CA SER A 1087 -24.47 30.36 1.50
C SER A 1087 -23.69 30.64 0.20
N ILE A 1088 -24.20 30.19 -0.96
CA ILE A 1088 -23.46 30.08 -2.24
C ILE A 1088 -23.45 31.41 -2.99
N ASN A 1089 -22.34 32.15 -2.94
CA ASN A 1089 -22.16 33.28 -3.84
C ASN A 1089 -22.07 32.80 -5.30
N LEU A 1090 -22.40 33.66 -6.26
CA LEU A 1090 -22.31 33.32 -7.69
C LEU A 1090 -20.89 33.56 -8.23
N ASP A 1091 -19.90 32.89 -7.63
CA ASP A 1091 -18.47 32.96 -7.97
C ASP A 1091 -17.82 31.56 -8.08
N HIS A 1092 -16.64 31.45 -8.71
CA HIS A 1092 -15.94 30.17 -8.84
C HIS A 1092 -15.59 29.53 -7.48
N SER A 1093 -15.33 30.33 -6.44
CA SER A 1093 -15.00 29.81 -5.10
C SER A 1093 -16.20 29.13 -4.46
N SER A 1094 -17.33 29.81 -4.36
CA SER A 1094 -18.52 29.28 -3.70
C SER A 1094 -19.18 28.16 -4.53
N VAL A 1095 -19.10 28.18 -5.86
CA VAL A 1095 -19.67 27.09 -6.68
C VAL A 1095 -18.76 25.86 -6.73
N TYR A 1096 -17.43 26.01 -6.86
CA TYR A 1096 -16.54 24.88 -7.16
C TYR A 1096 -15.44 24.56 -6.12
N ARG A 1097 -15.28 25.35 -5.04
CA ARG A 1097 -14.12 25.23 -4.14
C ARG A 1097 -14.41 25.30 -2.64
N ASN A 1098 -15.44 26.02 -2.21
CA ASN A 1098 -15.86 26.10 -0.81
C ASN A 1098 -16.80 24.93 -0.48
N ARG A 1099 -16.90 24.59 0.81
CA ARG A 1099 -18.04 23.83 1.33
C ARG A 1099 -19.17 24.82 1.60
N GLU A 1100 -20.16 24.84 0.72
CA GLU A 1100 -21.37 25.66 0.82
C GLU A 1100 -22.60 24.78 1.01
N ALA A 1101 -23.69 25.36 1.51
CA ALA A 1101 -24.97 24.68 1.58
C ALA A 1101 -26.17 25.63 1.36
N GLY A 1102 -27.28 25.06 0.92
CA GLY A 1102 -28.55 25.76 0.73
C GLY A 1102 -29.70 24.81 0.39
N LEU A 1103 -30.87 25.38 0.16
CA LEU A 1103 -32.06 24.68 -0.32
C LEU A 1103 -32.58 25.36 -1.59
N VAL A 1104 -33.05 24.55 -2.54
CA VAL A 1104 -34.05 24.96 -3.53
C VAL A 1104 -35.41 24.50 -3.01
N ILE A 1105 -36.38 25.41 -2.95
CA ILE A 1105 -37.70 25.20 -2.35
C ILE A 1105 -38.77 25.54 -3.38
N GLU A 1106 -39.54 24.54 -3.81
CA GLU A 1106 -40.69 24.72 -4.70
C GLU A 1106 -41.94 24.94 -3.81
N ASN A 1107 -42.33 26.21 -3.64
CA ASN A 1107 -43.59 26.65 -3.04
C ASN A 1107 -43.87 28.13 -3.42
N GLN A 1108 -45.13 28.43 -3.77
CA GLN A 1108 -45.51 29.74 -4.32
C GLN A 1108 -45.60 30.86 -3.27
N GLU A 1109 -45.95 30.55 -2.02
CA GLU A 1109 -46.05 31.56 -0.95
C GLU A 1109 -44.66 31.97 -0.46
N LEU A 1110 -43.76 31.00 -0.25
CA LEU A 1110 -42.37 31.27 0.09
C LEU A 1110 -41.65 32.06 -1.03
N ALA A 1111 -41.84 31.68 -2.30
CA ALA A 1111 -41.22 32.41 -3.40
C ALA A 1111 -41.74 33.86 -3.53
N ARG A 1112 -43.04 34.09 -3.32
CA ARG A 1112 -43.62 35.44 -3.24
C ARG A 1112 -43.12 36.25 -2.05
N TYR A 1113 -42.86 35.61 -0.91
CA TYR A 1113 -42.32 36.26 0.29
C TYR A 1113 -40.94 36.87 0.04
N PHE A 1114 -40.01 36.07 -0.49
CA PHE A 1114 -38.68 36.57 -0.86
C PHE A 1114 -38.75 37.55 -2.04
N ALA A 1115 -39.70 37.39 -2.98
CA ALA A 1115 -39.95 38.41 -4.01
C ALA A 1115 -40.43 39.76 -3.44
N LYS A 1116 -41.19 39.77 -2.34
CA LYS A 1116 -41.54 41.01 -1.63
C LYS A 1116 -40.28 41.70 -1.07
N ALA A 1117 -39.37 40.93 -0.47
CA ALA A 1117 -38.08 41.46 0.02
C ALA A 1117 -37.24 42.04 -1.13
N PHE A 1118 -37.00 41.23 -2.17
CA PHE A 1118 -36.29 41.64 -3.38
C PHE A 1118 -36.86 42.92 -4.00
N PHE A 1119 -38.19 43.02 -4.13
CA PHE A 1119 -38.82 44.21 -4.72
C PHE A 1119 -38.94 45.41 -3.79
N LEU A 1120 -38.77 45.26 -2.47
CA LEU A 1120 -38.60 46.42 -1.58
C LEU A 1120 -37.22 47.04 -1.81
N ASP A 1121 -36.18 46.22 -1.77
CA ASP A 1121 -34.80 46.67 -1.96
C ASP A 1121 -34.54 47.11 -3.44
N TRP A 1122 -35.20 46.50 -4.43
CA TRP A 1122 -35.17 46.95 -5.84
C TRP A 1122 -35.81 48.32 -6.06
N ARG A 1123 -36.85 48.68 -5.30
CA ARG A 1123 -37.66 49.88 -5.51
C ARG A 1123 -37.13 51.14 -4.84
N MET A 1124 -36.07 51.04 -4.05
CA MET A 1124 -35.35 52.23 -3.62
C MET A 1124 -34.63 52.80 -4.83
N ASP A 1125 -35.13 53.93 -5.34
CA ASP A 1125 -34.46 54.68 -6.38
C ASP A 1125 -33.26 55.40 -5.78
N ILE A 1126 -32.14 55.32 -6.48
CA ILE A 1126 -30.89 56.00 -6.10
C ILE A 1126 -31.12 57.49 -6.37
N ASP A 1127 -31.57 58.23 -5.35
CA ASP A 1127 -31.71 59.68 -5.42
C ASP A 1127 -30.31 60.28 -5.57
N SER A 1128 -29.97 60.62 -6.82
CA SER A 1128 -28.59 60.76 -7.27
C SER A 1128 -28.03 62.14 -6.94
N SER A 1129 -27.83 62.36 -5.63
CA SER A 1129 -27.09 63.46 -5.02
C SER A 1129 -25.58 63.50 -5.41
N GLY A 1130 -25.15 62.62 -6.33
CA GLY A 1130 -23.90 62.72 -7.07
C GLY A 1130 -23.88 63.95 -7.99
N LYS A 1131 -23.58 65.11 -7.41
CA LYS A 1131 -23.28 66.42 -8.01
C LYS A 1131 -23.20 66.41 -9.54
N ASP A 1132 -24.26 66.89 -10.20
CA ASP A 1132 -24.33 66.89 -11.65
C ASP A 1132 -23.48 68.02 -12.28
N TYR A 1133 -22.19 67.75 -12.39
CA TYR A 1133 -21.24 68.60 -13.11
C TYR A 1133 -21.56 68.71 -14.62
N LYS A 1134 -22.38 67.82 -15.20
CA LYS A 1134 -22.82 67.97 -16.60
C LYS A 1134 -23.90 69.03 -16.71
N ASN A 1135 -24.88 69.07 -15.81
CA ASN A 1135 -25.86 70.17 -15.78
C ASN A 1135 -25.22 71.50 -15.37
N VAL A 1136 -24.25 71.53 -14.44
CA VAL A 1136 -23.47 72.77 -14.18
C VAL A 1136 -22.68 73.21 -15.42
N PHE A 1137 -22.06 72.28 -16.16
CA PHE A 1137 -21.35 72.61 -17.40
C PHE A 1137 -22.33 73.08 -18.50
N LEU A 1138 -23.48 72.43 -18.67
CA LEU A 1138 -24.50 72.83 -19.65
C LEU A 1138 -25.11 74.19 -19.32
N LEU A 1139 -25.40 74.45 -18.04
CA LEU A 1139 -25.93 75.74 -17.57
C LEU A 1139 -24.88 76.84 -17.69
N THR A 1140 -23.61 76.56 -17.39
CA THR A 1140 -22.48 77.49 -17.60
C THR A 1140 -22.28 77.75 -19.10
N LEU A 1141 -22.38 76.74 -19.96
CA LEU A 1141 -22.33 76.90 -21.41
C LEU A 1141 -23.51 77.74 -21.92
N LEU A 1142 -24.73 77.51 -21.43
CA LEU A 1142 -25.91 78.34 -21.72
C LEU A 1142 -25.72 79.77 -21.22
N LEU A 1143 -25.17 79.98 -20.03
CA LEU A 1143 -24.89 81.31 -19.47
C LEU A 1143 -23.80 82.03 -20.26
N CYS A 1144 -22.77 81.33 -20.75
CA CYS A 1144 -21.77 81.88 -21.66
C CYS A 1144 -22.36 82.21 -23.04
N LEU A 1145 -23.23 81.36 -23.59
CA LEU A 1145 -23.89 81.58 -24.89
C LEU A 1145 -24.92 82.71 -24.82
N THR A 1146 -25.71 82.80 -23.76
CA THR A 1146 -26.62 83.93 -23.52
C THR A 1146 -25.87 85.21 -23.19
N SER A 1147 -24.80 85.17 -22.39
CA SER A 1147 -23.95 86.35 -22.14
C SER A 1147 -23.27 86.86 -23.41
N THR A 1148 -22.73 85.98 -24.25
CA THR A 1148 -22.16 86.38 -25.54
C THR A 1148 -23.23 86.86 -26.53
N ALA A 1149 -24.44 86.30 -26.53
CA ALA A 1149 -25.56 86.81 -27.30
C ALA A 1149 -26.00 88.21 -26.83
N ILE A 1150 -26.12 88.44 -25.51
CA ILE A 1150 -26.46 89.74 -24.91
C ILE A 1150 -25.36 90.78 -25.20
N LEU A 1151 -24.09 90.42 -25.09
CA LEU A 1151 -22.96 91.29 -25.43
C LEU A 1151 -22.92 91.60 -26.94
N LYS A 1152 -23.20 90.63 -27.81
CA LYS A 1152 -23.29 90.83 -29.27
C LYS A 1152 -24.47 91.72 -29.65
N ASN A 1153 -25.62 91.57 -28.98
CA ASN A 1153 -26.80 92.42 -29.18
C ASN A 1153 -26.58 93.85 -28.64
N ARG A 1154 -25.86 94.02 -27.52
CA ARG A 1154 -25.39 95.34 -27.06
C ARG A 1154 -24.39 95.97 -28.03
N ARG A 1155 -23.43 95.20 -28.59
CA ARG A 1155 -22.46 95.72 -29.58
C ARG A 1155 -23.13 96.16 -30.89
N ASN A 1156 -24.24 95.52 -31.28
CA ASN A 1156 -25.07 95.93 -32.41
C ASN A 1156 -26.07 97.06 -32.10
N LYS A 1157 -26.07 97.61 -30.87
CA LYS A 1157 -26.80 98.83 -30.49
C LYS A 1157 -25.89 100.01 -30.13
N ILE A 1158 -24.58 99.85 -30.36
CA ILE A 1158 -23.54 100.89 -30.16
C ILE A 1158 -22.67 100.93 -31.43
N ARG A 1159 -23.36 100.90 -32.58
CA ARG A 1159 -22.85 101.04 -33.95
C ARG A 1159 -23.99 101.50 -34.85
#